data_AF-A0A059LS92-F1
#
_entry.id   AF-A0A059LS92-F1
#
_cell.length_a   1.000
_cell.length_b   1.000
_cell.length_c   1.000
_cell.angle_alpha   90.00
_cell.angle_beta   90.00
_cell.angle_gamma   90.00
#
_symmetry.space_group_name_H-M   'P 1'
#
loop_
_entity.id
_entity.type
_entity.pdbx_description
1 polymer ?
#
loop_
_entity_poly.entity_id
_entity_poly.type
_entity_poly.pdbx_seq_one_letter_code
_entity_poly.pdbx_strand_id
1 'polypeptide(L)'
;MCGGTSYEDYKALTAADRHKPWTPSIERDAKHPELASVLRKVAINNEVMIAVSNINYAAKGGMLDMWIDGLKKSGVTNFLVVALDDKTKEVVEEQGVAAVRMDLEIPDSQKNAGSNHAVSALKFRILRGFLELGYSVFLSDVDIVTFQNPFNFLERDSDVESLSDGWDHGTAYGYNDVLDDESMGWSRYQHSMRVFVFNSGLFYIRPTRAAMDLIDLVIHRVETENGWDQALFNECIFFPSRPGYKDPSITRRVLDYTKFMNTKYLFKYLRHDEAQYKASNPVMVHVNYHPNKFERMRAIVKRYRDKNMTALDKFPDGSQIGCGARRGVWSDSLSELDTSRRVSFYDNTIEEYAGQPLERLTLRKLMQFGRDAWYDKSRIVASANFVQEELPKRLARRLLDLQLLPHLVVSNPHISVVYDAYYSALCELRRAPRVSNLQDNAAFCALLKRLVDEHTPMLDCLATGLREVRSKPLVGSALQLDAFLDGMLRSRISRRVLAEQHLQLESARPGYVGIIATELGLADSVELAAARCRSVCAETYGAAPQIVVIGPRDKTIPYIPAHLDYMLYELFKNSTRAVMERRAHVGKHLPPIHVRICDGDDKVTLRVSDQGGGVPVGVESKIWQFGFSTAQEGRKPESTDKAPSFGAAMAAVEATGGGVGRFKMGGLGFGLPLSRLYARYFGGDLTLVNLPGYGADAYLALRRLGDEWEETLHEDGGVDNHSEAQSLPLCAASTSGHSNLPRASLPGCVLLTREVGKNAELEELLTARRICFRTLPLVETAAGPDRGQLASVLQSSKFDWVCITSPTAARELSEAWRGAGRPVLSLAVVGEGTAAALERFSDGSLTAHFIASQADAVHLGYELPWPARRASAGSSPPKVLYPTSARAGPGLLQQLSSRGFEVTRLDVYDTVGALQPSERERADFHRQAQKNARQLARLPPHVSEILRDVTAVVVASPSAVVAWEALARAAGEAREKELLALRLVCIGPTTGTAARTRGFACIVAGAPTPAGLADAVEEAMRL
;
A
#
# COMPACT_ATOMS: atom_id res chain seq x y z
N MET A 1 23.24 -8.77 29.10
CA MET A 1 23.76 -8.86 30.49
C MET A 1 24.33 -7.51 30.84
N CYS A 2 23.85 -6.87 31.92
CA CYS A 2 24.41 -5.63 32.43
C CYS A 2 24.77 -5.85 33.90
N GLY A 3 26.04 -5.63 34.25
CA GLY A 3 26.47 -5.57 35.66
C GLY A 3 26.16 -4.17 36.23
N GLY A 4 25.87 -4.01 37.52
CA GLY A 4 25.72 -5.05 38.53
C GLY A 4 24.98 -4.54 39.76
N THR A 5 23.97 -5.29 40.17
CA THR A 5 23.62 -5.48 41.58
C THR A 5 23.77 -6.97 41.84
N SER A 6 24.29 -7.38 42.99
CA SER A 6 24.51 -8.79 43.24
C SER A 6 23.17 -9.52 43.35
N TYR A 7 23.17 -10.81 43.04
CA TYR A 7 21.98 -11.65 43.23
C TYR A 7 21.57 -11.74 44.73
N GLU A 8 22.49 -11.41 45.64
CA GLU A 8 22.25 -11.37 47.08
C GLU A 8 21.54 -10.08 47.53
N ASP A 9 21.87 -8.91 46.95
CA ASP A 9 21.15 -7.65 47.20
C ASP A 9 19.65 -7.78 46.89
N TYR A 10 19.33 -8.58 45.87
CA TYR A 10 17.96 -8.84 45.42
C TYR A 10 17.12 -9.66 46.42
N LYS A 11 17.74 -10.30 47.42
CA LYS A 11 17.04 -11.04 48.49
C LYS A 11 16.88 -10.24 49.79
N ALA A 12 17.57 -9.12 49.96
CA ALA A 12 17.63 -8.39 51.23
C ALA A 12 16.47 -7.39 51.43
N LEU A 13 15.81 -6.96 50.36
CA LEU A 13 14.70 -6.00 50.40
C LEU A 13 13.36 -6.72 50.38
N THR A 14 12.46 -6.39 51.31
CA THR A 14 11.08 -6.91 51.26
C THR A 14 10.32 -6.25 50.10
N ALA A 15 9.18 -6.82 49.70
CA ALA A 15 8.32 -6.21 48.68
C ALA A 15 7.92 -4.77 49.06
N ALA A 16 7.68 -4.49 50.35
CA ALA A 16 7.37 -3.15 50.85
C ALA A 16 8.55 -2.17 50.71
N ASP A 17 9.80 -2.63 50.86
CA ASP A 17 10.98 -1.78 50.75
C ASP A 17 11.26 -1.33 49.30
N ARG A 18 10.81 -2.09 48.28
CA ARG A 18 10.98 -1.71 46.87
C ARG A 18 10.18 -0.47 46.47
N HIS A 19 9.02 -0.26 47.08
CA HIS A 19 8.11 0.86 46.82
C HIS A 19 8.31 2.04 47.78
N LYS A 20 9.20 1.89 48.77
CA LYS A 20 9.53 2.95 49.70
C LYS A 20 10.42 3.99 49.00
N PRO A 21 10.00 5.26 48.87
CA PRO A 21 10.84 6.28 48.27
C PRO A 21 12.03 6.60 49.16
N TRP A 22 13.22 6.74 48.60
CA TRP A 22 14.37 7.31 49.30
C TRP A 22 14.40 8.84 49.16
N THR A 23 14.96 9.51 50.17
CA THR A 23 15.04 10.97 50.24
C THR A 23 16.42 11.49 49.81
N PRO A 24 16.54 12.79 49.48
CA PRO A 24 17.82 13.40 49.13
C PRO A 24 18.79 13.46 50.31
N SER A 25 20.02 13.02 50.11
CA SER A 25 21.07 12.91 51.13
C SER A 25 22.42 13.38 50.58
N ILE A 26 23.33 13.83 51.45
CA ILE A 26 24.67 14.33 51.06
C ILE A 26 25.43 13.33 50.17
N GLU A 27 25.32 12.04 50.49
CA GLU A 27 25.90 10.92 49.72
C GLU A 27 25.33 10.79 48.29
N ARG A 28 24.05 11.13 48.09
CA ARG A 28 23.40 11.15 46.77
C ARG A 28 23.72 12.44 46.02
N ASP A 29 23.67 13.58 46.72
CA ASP A 29 23.95 14.90 46.17
C ASP A 29 25.37 14.94 45.53
N ALA A 30 26.32 14.17 46.07
CA ALA A 30 27.66 13.99 45.50
C ALA A 30 27.71 13.39 44.08
N LYS A 31 26.67 12.69 43.61
CA LYS A 31 26.61 12.10 42.26
C LYS A 31 26.34 13.13 41.17
N HIS A 32 25.52 14.13 41.47
CA HIS A 32 25.14 15.21 40.56
C HIS A 32 25.06 16.55 41.31
N PRO A 33 26.20 17.13 41.74
CA PRO A 33 26.24 18.24 42.70
C PRO A 33 25.57 19.52 42.20
N GLU A 34 25.67 19.84 40.91
CA GLU A 34 25.01 21.01 40.32
C GLU A 34 23.49 20.86 40.30
N LEU A 35 23.00 19.71 39.82
CA LEU A 35 21.57 19.39 39.82
C LEU A 35 21.01 19.38 41.24
N ALA A 36 21.70 18.75 42.19
CA ALA A 36 21.31 18.73 43.60
C ALA A 36 21.23 20.15 44.19
N SER A 37 22.19 21.03 43.89
CA SER A 37 22.20 22.43 44.33
C SER A 37 20.98 23.24 43.82
N VAL A 38 20.52 22.97 42.59
CA VAL A 38 19.30 23.58 42.04
C VAL A 38 18.05 22.95 42.66
N LEU A 39 17.98 21.61 42.75
CA LEU A 39 16.83 20.90 43.32
C LEU A 39 16.58 21.24 44.78
N ARG A 40 17.62 21.44 45.60
CA ARG A 40 17.51 21.90 47.00
C ARG A 40 16.84 23.28 47.14
N LYS A 41 16.82 24.10 46.08
CA LYS A 41 16.20 25.45 46.05
C LYS A 41 14.80 25.45 45.44
N VAL A 42 14.53 24.53 44.50
CA VAL A 42 13.29 24.50 43.69
C VAL A 42 12.28 23.49 44.20
N ALA A 43 12.72 22.30 44.62
CA ALA A 43 11.80 21.22 44.97
C ALA A 43 11.10 21.50 46.31
N ILE A 44 9.79 21.24 46.36
CA ILE A 44 8.97 21.34 47.57
C ILE A 44 8.57 19.92 47.96
N ASN A 45 8.74 19.53 49.22
CA ASN A 45 8.51 18.15 49.71
C ASN A 45 9.30 17.06 48.93
N ASN A 46 10.46 17.42 48.38
CA ASN A 46 11.25 16.62 47.42
C ASN A 46 10.54 16.35 46.08
N GLU A 47 9.54 17.14 45.72
CA GLU A 47 8.80 17.05 44.45
C GLU A 47 9.13 18.22 43.52
N VAL A 48 9.36 17.94 42.24
CA VAL A 48 9.63 18.95 41.22
C VAL A 48 8.92 18.62 39.91
N MET A 49 8.37 19.63 39.23
CA MET A 49 7.86 19.51 37.86
C MET A 49 8.95 19.90 36.87
N ILE A 50 9.15 19.10 35.82
CA ILE A 50 10.14 19.38 34.78
C ILE A 50 9.53 19.34 33.39
N ALA A 51 10.04 20.22 32.52
CA ALA A 51 9.94 20.08 31.07
C ALA A 51 11.35 20.05 30.45
N VAL A 52 11.53 19.24 29.42
CA VAL A 52 12.78 19.18 28.63
C VAL A 52 12.58 20.02 27.37
N SER A 53 13.44 21.01 27.13
CA SER A 53 13.24 21.98 26.04
C SER A 53 14.54 22.40 25.36
N ASN A 54 14.41 22.84 24.11
CA ASN A 54 15.47 23.45 23.31
C ASN A 54 14.99 24.77 22.68
N ILE A 55 15.90 25.45 21.98
CA ILE A 55 15.68 26.82 21.49
C ILE A 55 14.50 26.96 20.52
N ASN A 56 14.14 25.88 19.81
CA ASN A 56 13.01 25.86 18.88
C ASN A 56 11.66 26.03 19.60
N TYR A 57 11.59 25.68 20.89
CA TYR A 57 10.40 25.86 21.74
C TYR A 57 10.47 27.10 22.64
N ALA A 58 11.67 27.62 22.89
CA ALA A 58 11.96 28.80 23.71
C ALA A 58 11.88 30.14 22.96
N ALA A 59 11.28 30.17 21.77
CA ALA A 59 10.97 31.42 21.09
C ALA A 59 10.00 32.27 21.93
N LYS A 60 10.28 33.58 22.06
CA LYS A 60 9.48 34.51 22.88
C LYS A 60 8.02 34.55 22.43
N GLY A 61 7.11 34.26 23.35
CA GLY A 61 5.68 34.06 23.10
C GLY A 61 5.33 32.70 22.49
N GLY A 62 6.21 31.69 22.60
CA GLY A 62 6.03 30.33 22.09
C GLY A 62 5.35 29.36 23.06
N MET A 63 5.56 28.05 22.84
CA MET A 63 4.96 26.99 23.68
C MET A 63 5.59 26.95 25.09
N LEU A 64 6.92 27.12 25.21
CA LEU A 64 7.59 27.11 26.51
C LEU A 64 7.11 28.27 27.40
N ASP A 65 7.03 29.50 26.85
CA ASP A 65 6.49 30.67 27.55
C ASP A 65 5.04 30.43 28.02
N MET A 66 4.23 29.75 27.21
CA MET A 66 2.84 29.42 27.57
C MET A 66 2.75 28.39 28.69
N TRP A 67 3.65 27.40 28.70
CA TRP A 67 3.77 26.41 29.76
C TRP A 67 4.21 27.09 31.07
N ILE A 68 5.24 27.94 31.03
CA ILE A 68 5.72 28.74 32.17
C ILE A 68 4.61 29.67 32.72
N ASP A 69 3.91 30.40 31.85
CA ASP A 69 2.77 31.26 32.22
C ASP A 69 1.60 30.45 32.81
N GLY A 70 1.36 29.25 32.27
CA GLY A 70 0.44 28.25 32.80
C GLY A 70 0.72 27.92 34.26
N LEU A 71 1.96 27.52 34.55
CA LEU A 71 2.40 27.12 35.89
C LEU A 71 2.41 28.28 36.89
N LYS A 72 3.00 29.42 36.53
CA LYS A 72 3.06 30.61 37.40
C LYS A 72 1.67 31.09 37.81
N LYS A 73 0.73 31.20 36.87
CA LYS A 73 -0.66 31.60 37.17
C LYS A 73 -1.47 30.54 37.91
N SER A 74 -1.07 29.28 37.83
CA SER A 74 -1.68 28.18 38.57
C SER A 74 -1.12 28.04 40.00
N GLY A 75 -0.17 28.89 40.41
CA GLY A 75 0.46 28.84 41.73
C GLY A 75 1.44 27.68 41.90
N VAL A 76 2.02 27.16 40.81
CA VAL A 76 3.10 26.18 40.87
C VAL A 76 4.44 26.92 41.01
N THR A 77 5.22 26.56 42.02
CA THR A 77 6.52 27.19 42.31
C THR A 77 7.69 26.20 42.24
N ASN A 78 7.42 24.91 42.45
CA ASN A 78 8.40 23.83 42.38
C ASN A 78 8.56 23.27 40.96
N PHE A 79 8.94 24.12 40.00
CA PHE A 79 9.19 23.69 38.62
C PHE A 79 10.50 24.26 38.06
N LEU A 80 11.12 23.52 37.13
CA LEU A 80 12.30 23.94 36.39
C LEU A 80 12.26 23.46 34.93
N VAL A 81 13.10 24.04 34.08
CA VAL A 81 13.31 23.58 32.70
C VAL A 81 14.67 22.92 32.58
N VAL A 82 14.71 21.72 31.99
CA VAL A 82 15.96 21.07 31.60
C VAL A 82 16.28 21.49 30.16
N ALA A 83 17.32 22.32 30.02
CA ALA A 83 17.72 22.95 28.77
C ALA A 83 18.72 22.07 28.01
N LEU A 84 18.42 21.81 26.73
CA LEU A 84 19.29 21.05 25.83
C LEU A 84 20.34 21.92 25.12
N ASP A 85 20.23 23.24 25.24
CA ASP A 85 21.18 24.23 24.73
C ASP A 85 21.27 25.42 25.69
N ASP A 86 22.39 26.13 25.66
CA ASP A 86 22.69 27.20 26.63
C ASP A 86 21.74 28.39 26.48
N LYS A 87 21.33 28.68 25.24
CA LYS A 87 20.42 29.78 24.92
C LYS A 87 19.01 29.56 25.49
N THR A 88 18.55 28.32 25.55
CA THR A 88 17.30 27.95 26.25
C THR A 88 17.41 28.18 27.75
N LYS A 89 18.56 27.86 28.35
CA LYS A 89 18.81 28.15 29.77
C LYS A 89 18.76 29.66 30.02
N GLU A 90 19.49 30.45 29.24
CA GLU A 90 19.50 31.92 29.32
C GLU A 90 18.07 32.51 29.24
N VAL A 91 17.28 32.12 28.23
CA VAL A 91 15.90 32.61 28.05
C VAL A 91 14.98 32.24 29.22
N VAL A 92 15.15 31.08 29.84
CA VAL A 92 14.34 30.65 30.99
C VAL A 92 14.78 31.36 32.28
N GLU A 93 16.08 31.56 32.47
CA GLU A 93 16.63 32.31 33.60
C GLU A 93 16.26 33.81 33.53
N GLU A 94 16.24 34.42 32.34
CA GLU A 94 15.70 35.77 32.10
C GLU A 94 14.22 35.90 32.51
N GLN A 95 13.44 34.81 32.41
CA GLN A 95 12.05 34.77 32.88
C GLN A 95 11.93 34.53 34.40
N GLY A 96 13.03 34.44 35.14
CA GLY A 96 13.04 34.16 36.58
C GLY A 96 12.54 32.75 36.91
N VAL A 97 12.83 31.78 36.04
CA VAL A 97 12.55 30.35 36.27
C VAL A 97 13.87 29.61 36.38
N ALA A 98 13.94 28.61 37.27
CA ALA A 98 15.14 27.79 37.39
C ALA A 98 15.34 26.94 36.13
N ALA A 99 16.56 26.92 35.60
CA ALA A 99 16.93 26.08 34.48
C ALA A 99 18.23 25.32 34.76
N VAL A 100 18.32 24.10 34.23
CA VAL A 100 19.52 23.25 34.32
C VAL A 100 19.95 22.89 32.91
N ARG A 101 21.18 23.23 32.55
CA ARG A 101 21.83 22.73 31.33
C ARG A 101 22.35 21.33 31.62
N MET A 102 21.98 20.35 30.80
CA MET A 102 22.54 18.99 30.91
C MET A 102 23.36 18.63 29.67
N ASP A 103 24.66 18.53 29.85
CA ASP A 103 25.58 18.00 28.83
C ASP A 103 25.48 16.48 28.78
N LEU A 104 24.64 16.01 27.87
CA LEU A 104 24.38 14.61 27.63
C LEU A 104 24.95 14.24 26.25
N GLU A 105 26.09 13.55 26.25
CA GLU A 105 26.68 13.01 25.03
C GLU A 105 25.70 12.03 24.38
N ILE A 106 25.25 12.36 23.16
CA ILE A 106 24.48 11.45 22.32
C ILE A 106 25.46 10.38 21.81
N PRO A 107 25.25 9.08 22.13
CA PRO A 107 26.14 8.01 21.68
C PRO A 107 26.31 8.01 20.16
N ASP A 108 27.49 7.68 19.65
CA ASP A 108 27.77 7.70 18.20
C ASP A 108 26.82 6.83 17.36
N SER A 109 26.26 5.76 17.97
CA SER A 109 25.23 4.92 17.37
C SER A 109 23.91 5.65 17.06
N GLN A 110 23.63 6.77 17.71
CA GLN A 110 22.37 7.53 17.59
C GLN A 110 22.49 8.80 16.73
N LYS A 111 23.71 9.21 16.30
CA LYS A 111 23.91 10.39 15.45
C LYS A 111 23.29 10.29 14.04
N ASN A 112 22.90 9.09 13.63
CA ASN A 112 22.18 8.81 12.37
C ASN A 112 20.75 8.28 12.58
N ALA A 113 20.25 8.22 13.82
CA ALA A 113 18.84 7.96 14.10
C ALA A 113 18.05 9.28 13.98
N GLY A 114 16.79 9.22 13.52
CA GLY A 114 15.96 10.41 13.37
C GLY A 114 15.85 11.22 14.66
N SER A 115 15.81 12.55 14.54
CA SER A 115 15.99 13.53 15.62
C SER A 115 15.19 13.30 16.91
N ASN A 116 14.07 12.57 16.83
CA ASN A 116 13.17 12.36 17.96
C ASN A 116 13.61 11.21 18.88
N HIS A 117 14.22 10.13 18.36
CA HIS A 117 14.60 8.97 19.19
C HIS A 117 15.72 9.31 20.19
N ALA A 118 16.73 10.07 19.75
CA ALA A 118 17.81 10.53 20.61
C ALA A 118 17.30 11.46 21.74
N VAL A 119 16.30 12.30 21.45
CA VAL A 119 15.67 13.20 22.44
C VAL A 119 14.81 12.43 23.45
N SER A 120 14.11 11.36 23.03
CA SER A 120 13.32 10.54 23.97
C SER A 120 14.20 9.71 24.92
N ALA A 121 15.32 9.14 24.44
CA ALA A 121 16.32 8.50 25.32
C ALA A 121 16.84 9.49 26.38
N LEU A 122 17.04 10.74 25.98
CA LEU A 122 17.43 11.86 26.84
C LEU A 122 16.44 12.09 27.99
N LYS A 123 15.13 12.13 27.71
CA LYS A 123 14.09 12.34 28.74
C LYS A 123 14.20 11.32 29.88
N PHE A 124 14.36 10.04 29.56
CA PHE A 124 14.47 8.99 30.58
C PHE A 124 15.80 9.03 31.34
N ARG A 125 16.92 9.33 30.66
CA ARG A 125 18.23 9.57 31.33
C ARG A 125 18.18 10.74 32.30
N ILE A 126 17.49 11.83 31.94
CA ILE A 126 17.25 12.99 32.82
C ILE A 126 16.46 12.54 34.05
N LEU A 127 15.31 11.84 33.87
CA LEU A 127 14.50 11.33 34.98
C LEU A 127 15.32 10.45 35.94
N ARG A 128 16.14 9.54 35.40
CA ARG A 128 17.01 8.65 36.18
C ARG A 128 17.89 9.43 37.18
N GLY A 129 18.50 10.53 36.75
CA GLY A 129 19.35 11.36 37.61
C GLY A 129 18.59 12.02 38.77
N PHE A 130 17.35 12.47 38.55
CA PHE A 130 16.51 13.08 39.59
C PHE A 130 16.04 12.03 40.62
N LEU A 131 15.64 10.86 40.13
CA LEU A 131 15.24 9.73 40.98
C LEU A 131 16.42 9.21 41.82
N GLU A 132 17.62 9.12 41.22
CA GLU A 132 18.85 8.73 41.92
C GLU A 132 19.23 9.73 43.04
N LEU A 133 18.95 11.03 42.84
CA LEU A 133 19.07 12.06 43.88
C LEU A 133 17.98 12.01 44.96
N GLY A 134 16.90 11.24 44.78
CA GLY A 134 15.81 11.11 45.76
C GLY A 134 14.70 12.14 45.63
N TYR A 135 14.50 12.71 44.44
CA TYR A 135 13.39 13.63 44.15
C TYR A 135 12.29 12.92 43.33
N SER A 136 11.03 13.11 43.70
CA SER A 136 9.90 12.75 42.84
C SER A 136 9.76 13.75 41.70
N VAL A 137 9.49 13.28 40.49
CA VAL A 137 9.42 14.11 39.30
C VAL A 137 8.04 14.05 38.69
N PHE A 138 7.45 15.22 38.42
CA PHE A 138 6.32 15.35 37.49
C PHE A 138 6.85 15.77 36.12
N LEU A 139 6.97 14.82 35.20
CA LEU A 139 7.33 15.12 33.81
C LEU A 139 6.14 15.76 33.10
N SER A 140 6.39 16.87 32.38
CA SER A 140 5.45 17.50 31.47
C SER A 140 6.14 17.84 30.15
N ASP A 141 5.54 17.46 29.03
CA ASP A 141 5.88 18.07 27.73
C ASP A 141 5.38 19.52 27.66
N VAL A 142 5.96 20.29 26.73
CA VAL A 142 5.77 21.76 26.60
C VAL A 142 4.45 22.17 25.93
N ASP A 143 3.70 21.21 25.41
CA ASP A 143 2.40 21.38 24.73
C ASP A 143 1.20 21.11 25.66
N ILE A 144 1.45 21.12 26.97
CA ILE A 144 0.47 20.93 28.03
C ILE A 144 0.08 22.27 28.63
N VAL A 145 -1.22 22.48 28.85
CA VAL A 145 -1.77 23.70 29.43
C VAL A 145 -2.22 23.47 30.86
N THR A 146 -1.65 24.20 31.82
CA THR A 146 -1.99 24.10 33.25
C THR A 146 -2.95 25.22 33.69
N PHE A 147 -3.94 24.86 34.51
CA PHE A 147 -4.99 25.74 35.03
C PHE A 147 -5.09 25.77 36.56
N GLN A 148 -4.65 24.70 37.22
CA GLN A 148 -4.65 24.54 38.68
C GLN A 148 -3.34 23.88 39.09
N ASN A 149 -2.86 24.10 40.31
CA ASN A 149 -1.63 23.45 40.79
C ASN A 149 -1.82 21.92 40.80
N PRO A 150 -1.10 21.15 39.96
CA PRO A 150 -1.38 19.74 39.76
C PRO A 150 -0.89 18.87 40.92
N PHE A 151 0.05 19.35 41.74
CA PHE A 151 0.50 18.64 42.94
C PHE A 151 -0.61 18.46 43.99
N ASN A 152 -1.67 19.27 43.93
CA ASN A 152 -2.85 19.13 44.80
C ASN A 152 -3.80 17.99 44.37
N PHE A 153 -3.54 17.35 43.23
CA PHE A 153 -4.39 16.31 42.61
C PHE A 153 -3.62 15.00 42.35
N LEU A 154 -2.46 14.81 42.98
CA LEU A 154 -1.68 13.56 42.98
C LEU A 154 -1.96 12.77 44.26
N GLU A 155 -2.21 11.46 44.13
CA GLU A 155 -2.53 10.59 45.27
C GLU A 155 -1.28 10.12 46.03
N ARG A 156 -0.15 10.00 45.33
CA ARG A 156 1.15 9.58 45.88
C ARG A 156 1.13 8.21 46.57
N ASP A 157 0.29 7.30 46.08
CA ASP A 157 0.18 5.91 46.55
C ASP A 157 0.90 4.89 45.65
N SER A 158 1.30 5.31 44.45
CA SER A 158 1.89 4.47 43.40
C SER A 158 3.30 4.93 43.03
N ASP A 159 4.11 4.06 42.41
CA ASP A 159 5.44 4.42 41.89
C ASP A 159 5.33 5.38 40.69
N VAL A 160 4.30 5.16 39.86
CA VAL A 160 3.98 5.98 38.66
C VAL A 160 2.49 6.36 38.64
N GLU A 161 2.21 7.65 38.49
CA GLU A 161 0.87 8.21 38.23
C GLU A 161 0.87 8.88 36.85
N SER A 162 0.16 8.33 35.87
CA SER A 162 0.24 8.78 34.47
C SER A 162 -1.11 9.23 33.90
N LEU A 163 -1.05 10.17 32.95
CA LEU A 163 -2.17 10.45 32.05
C LEU A 163 -2.47 9.21 31.20
N SER A 164 -3.75 8.85 31.07
CA SER A 164 -4.21 7.82 30.13
C SER A 164 -4.63 8.44 28.80
N ASP A 165 -4.38 7.72 27.70
CA ASP A 165 -4.88 8.07 26.36
C ASP A 165 -6.36 7.63 26.13
N GLY A 166 -7.00 7.03 27.15
CA GLY A 166 -8.44 6.77 27.21
C GLY A 166 -9.30 8.03 27.34
N TRP A 167 -10.63 7.91 27.23
CA TRP A 167 -11.57 9.03 27.21
C TRP A 167 -12.90 8.76 27.93
N ASP A 168 -13.04 7.58 28.51
CA ASP A 168 -14.15 7.16 29.38
C ASP A 168 -13.58 6.26 30.50
N HIS A 169 -14.40 5.87 31.48
CA HIS A 169 -13.91 5.11 32.63
C HIS A 169 -13.28 3.75 32.24
N GLY A 170 -13.90 3.03 31.29
CA GLY A 170 -13.40 1.72 30.85
C GLY A 170 -12.07 1.86 30.10
N THR A 171 -12.00 2.76 29.12
CA THR A 171 -10.75 3.01 28.38
C THR A 171 -9.66 3.59 29.27
N ALA A 172 -9.96 4.55 30.14
CA ALA A 172 -8.97 5.22 30.98
C ALA A 172 -8.39 4.30 32.08
N TYR A 173 -9.24 3.58 32.81
CA TYR A 173 -8.84 2.76 33.97
C TYR A 173 -8.64 1.27 33.65
N GLY A 174 -9.04 0.84 32.45
CA GLY A 174 -9.07 -0.54 32.02
C GLY A 174 -10.43 -1.20 32.23
N TYR A 175 -10.70 -2.24 31.45
CA TYR A 175 -11.93 -3.02 31.52
C TYR A 175 -11.65 -4.51 31.29
N ASN A 176 -12.43 -5.35 31.97
CA ASN A 176 -12.54 -6.77 31.62
C ASN A 176 -13.11 -6.86 30.21
N ASP A 177 -12.35 -7.45 29.32
CA ASP A 177 -12.79 -7.80 27.97
C ASP A 177 -12.91 -9.32 27.87
N VAL A 178 -13.86 -9.81 27.09
CA VAL A 178 -13.99 -11.25 26.89
C VAL A 178 -13.36 -11.58 25.55
N LEU A 179 -12.22 -12.28 25.59
CA LEU A 179 -11.65 -12.86 24.40
C LEU A 179 -12.55 -14.03 24.00
N ASP A 180 -13.37 -13.78 22.99
CA ASP A 180 -14.29 -14.73 22.40
C ASP A 180 -13.55 -15.55 21.34
N ASP A 181 -13.01 -16.69 21.74
CA ASP A 181 -12.43 -17.68 20.83
C ASP A 181 -13.38 -18.87 20.71
N GLU A 182 -14.14 -18.90 19.62
CA GLU A 182 -15.14 -19.94 19.42
C GLU A 182 -14.52 -21.35 19.49
N SER A 183 -13.25 -21.53 19.07
CA SER A 183 -12.53 -22.82 19.05
C SER A 183 -12.41 -23.51 20.40
N MET A 184 -12.54 -22.75 21.49
CA MET A 184 -12.32 -23.24 22.85
C MET A 184 -13.59 -23.83 23.50
N GLY A 185 -14.69 -23.98 22.75
CA GLY A 185 -15.89 -24.70 23.18
C GLY A 185 -16.51 -24.13 24.46
N TRP A 186 -16.67 -24.96 25.49
CA TRP A 186 -17.15 -24.53 26.82
C TRP A 186 -16.28 -23.41 27.46
N SER A 187 -15.03 -23.29 27.01
CA SER A 187 -14.06 -22.29 27.46
C SER A 187 -13.86 -21.14 26.45
N ARG A 188 -14.80 -20.98 25.50
CA ARG A 188 -14.86 -19.93 24.47
C ARG A 188 -14.65 -18.51 24.98
N TYR A 189 -15.24 -18.20 26.13
CA TYR A 189 -15.18 -16.88 26.74
C TYR A 189 -14.05 -16.81 27.76
N GLN A 190 -12.85 -16.45 27.29
CA GLN A 190 -11.72 -16.22 28.19
C GLN A 190 -11.74 -14.80 28.75
N HIS A 191 -11.63 -14.70 30.07
CA HIS A 191 -11.45 -13.40 30.73
C HIS A 191 -10.09 -12.81 30.34
N SER A 192 -10.14 -11.67 29.66
CA SER A 192 -9.00 -10.83 29.35
C SER A 192 -9.17 -9.45 29.98
N MET A 193 -8.11 -8.64 29.97
CA MET A 193 -8.11 -7.28 30.50
C MET A 193 -7.53 -6.36 29.43
N ARG A 194 -8.27 -5.32 29.05
CA ARG A 194 -7.75 -4.26 28.17
C ARG A 194 -7.52 -3.00 28.97
N VAL A 195 -6.37 -2.37 28.76
CA VAL A 195 -5.97 -1.10 29.37
C VAL A 195 -5.45 -0.21 28.25
N PHE A 196 -5.87 1.06 28.19
CA PHE A 196 -5.26 2.00 27.25
C PHE A 196 -3.87 2.43 27.72
N VAL A 197 -3.04 2.80 26.75
CA VAL A 197 -1.66 3.19 27.00
C VAL A 197 -1.57 4.43 27.89
N PHE A 198 -0.58 4.41 28.76
CA PHE A 198 -0.10 5.52 29.57
C PHE A 198 0.71 6.48 28.69
N ASN A 199 0.55 7.78 28.91
CA ASN A 199 1.18 8.79 28.10
C ASN A 199 2.59 9.12 28.61
N SER A 200 3.62 9.02 27.74
CA SER A 200 5.01 9.28 28.12
C SER A 200 5.36 10.76 28.24
N GLY A 201 4.46 11.68 27.88
CA GLY A 201 4.64 13.14 28.00
C GLY A 201 3.99 13.78 29.23
N LEU A 202 3.21 13.03 30.03
CA LEU A 202 2.66 13.54 31.30
C LEU A 202 2.51 12.42 32.35
N PHE A 203 3.46 12.34 33.27
CA PHE A 203 3.38 11.43 34.42
C PHE A 203 4.22 11.92 35.61
N TYR A 204 3.79 11.55 36.81
CA TYR A 204 4.53 11.68 38.06
C TYR A 204 5.18 10.34 38.41
N ILE A 205 6.44 10.38 38.85
CA ILE A 205 7.24 9.20 39.19
C ILE A 205 8.04 9.44 40.48
N ARG A 206 8.07 8.43 41.35
CA ARG A 206 8.69 8.50 42.68
C ARG A 206 10.07 7.83 42.73
N PRO A 207 10.99 8.28 43.61
CA PRO A 207 12.34 7.72 43.75
C PRO A 207 12.33 6.39 44.52
N THR A 208 11.70 5.36 43.94
CA THR A 208 11.58 4.00 44.49
C THR A 208 12.44 3.02 43.70
N ARG A 209 12.68 1.82 44.26
CA ARG A 209 13.52 0.82 43.57
C ARG A 209 12.83 0.28 42.32
N ALA A 210 11.51 0.09 42.38
CA ALA A 210 10.72 -0.34 41.23
C ALA A 210 10.72 0.72 40.11
N ALA A 211 10.58 2.02 40.46
CA ALA A 211 10.65 3.11 39.50
C ALA A 211 12.03 3.23 38.81
N MET A 212 13.13 3.06 39.56
CA MET A 212 14.48 3.01 38.98
C MET A 212 14.67 1.80 38.06
N ASP A 213 14.26 0.60 38.49
CA ASP A 213 14.35 -0.61 37.66
C ASP A 213 13.54 -0.47 36.36
N LEU A 214 12.39 0.24 36.39
CA LEU A 214 11.61 0.59 35.19
C LEU A 214 12.37 1.56 34.28
N ILE A 215 12.88 2.66 34.81
CA ILE A 215 13.55 3.69 34.00
C ILE A 215 14.84 3.13 33.38
N ASP A 216 15.63 2.35 34.11
CA ASP A 216 16.82 1.67 33.57
C ASP A 216 16.45 0.71 32.44
N LEU A 217 15.33 -0.02 32.54
CA LEU A 217 14.83 -0.92 31.50
C LEU A 217 14.34 -0.15 30.27
N VAL A 218 13.60 0.94 30.45
CA VAL A 218 13.11 1.79 29.35
C VAL A 218 14.29 2.44 28.62
N ILE A 219 15.28 2.97 29.34
CA ILE A 219 16.52 3.50 28.75
C ILE A 219 17.20 2.40 27.92
N HIS A 220 17.41 1.21 28.49
CA HIS A 220 18.07 0.11 27.77
C HIS A 220 17.34 -0.27 26.48
N ARG A 221 16.00 -0.38 26.51
CA ARG A 221 15.21 -0.72 25.32
C ARG A 221 15.19 0.40 24.29
N VAL A 222 15.01 1.67 24.69
CA VAL A 222 15.07 2.82 23.76
C VAL A 222 16.46 2.98 23.13
N GLU A 223 17.52 2.56 23.81
CA GLU A 223 18.90 2.59 23.27
C GLU A 223 19.26 1.41 22.37
N THR A 224 18.58 0.25 22.51
CA THR A 224 18.93 -0.99 21.79
C THR A 224 17.90 -1.43 20.75
N GLU A 225 16.65 -0.96 20.86
CA GLU A 225 15.53 -1.32 19.99
C GLU A 225 15.01 -0.09 19.22
N ASN A 226 14.66 -0.29 17.95
CA ASN A 226 14.09 0.77 17.12
C ASN A 226 12.56 0.88 17.34
N GLY A 227 12.16 1.33 18.52
CA GLY A 227 10.75 1.45 18.94
C GLY A 227 10.31 2.87 19.25
N TRP A 228 9.00 3.13 19.18
CA TRP A 228 8.40 4.38 19.66
C TRP A 228 8.47 4.44 21.19
N ASP A 229 8.88 5.58 21.75
CA ASP A 229 9.17 5.75 23.17
C ASP A 229 7.96 5.49 24.07
N GLN A 230 6.77 5.97 23.70
CA GLN A 230 5.54 5.68 24.43
C GLN A 230 5.21 4.18 24.39
N ALA A 231 5.44 3.49 23.25
CA ALA A 231 5.20 2.06 23.14
C ALA A 231 6.17 1.27 24.05
N LEU A 232 7.48 1.54 23.97
CA LEU A 232 8.48 0.88 24.80
C LEU A 232 8.26 1.14 26.30
N PHE A 233 7.88 2.36 26.70
CA PHE A 233 7.48 2.69 28.06
C PHE A 233 6.28 1.85 28.54
N ASN A 234 5.24 1.72 27.72
CA ASN A 234 4.06 0.92 28.05
C ASN A 234 4.36 -0.57 28.13
N GLU A 235 5.15 -1.12 27.21
CA GLU A 235 5.56 -2.52 27.27
C GLU A 235 6.34 -2.83 28.56
N CYS A 236 7.23 -1.93 29.00
CA CYS A 236 7.97 -2.08 30.26
C CYS A 236 7.08 -1.99 31.51
N ILE A 237 5.90 -1.37 31.41
CA ILE A 237 4.92 -1.22 32.50
C ILE A 237 3.93 -2.39 32.53
N PHE A 238 3.49 -2.88 31.36
CA PHE A 238 2.35 -3.79 31.25
C PHE A 238 2.71 -5.25 30.97
N PHE A 239 3.90 -5.55 30.42
CA PHE A 239 4.26 -6.94 30.13
C PHE A 239 4.70 -7.71 31.39
N PRO A 240 4.22 -8.95 31.58
CA PRO A 240 4.66 -9.80 32.68
C PRO A 240 6.08 -10.34 32.46
N SER A 241 6.72 -10.73 33.56
CA SER A 241 8.00 -11.48 33.55
C SER A 241 7.90 -12.74 32.70
N ARG A 242 8.91 -13.01 31.88
CA ARG A 242 9.03 -14.16 30.96
C ARG A 242 10.51 -14.48 30.69
N PRO A 243 10.87 -15.59 30.03
CA PRO A 243 12.27 -15.84 29.67
C PRO A 243 12.89 -14.67 28.91
N GLY A 244 14.01 -14.14 29.43
CA GLY A 244 14.71 -12.97 28.86
C GLY A 244 14.17 -11.59 29.24
N TYR A 245 13.01 -11.48 29.93
CA TYR A 245 12.44 -10.19 30.36
C TYR A 245 11.92 -10.29 31.80
N LYS A 246 12.38 -9.38 32.66
CA LYS A 246 11.90 -9.27 34.04
C LYS A 246 11.07 -8.01 34.19
N ASP A 247 9.83 -8.18 34.65
CA ASP A 247 8.96 -7.08 35.05
C ASP A 247 9.64 -6.25 36.17
N PRO A 248 9.66 -4.90 36.06
CA PRO A 248 10.13 -4.01 37.12
C PRO A 248 9.32 -4.12 38.43
N SER A 249 8.09 -4.62 38.32
CA SER A 249 7.10 -4.75 39.39
C SER A 249 6.76 -3.40 40.01
N ILE A 250 6.37 -2.43 39.17
CA ILE A 250 5.88 -1.13 39.63
C ILE A 250 4.39 -1.14 40.00
N THR A 251 4.04 -0.36 41.00
CA THR A 251 2.67 0.09 41.26
C THR A 251 2.33 1.28 40.36
N ARG A 252 1.11 1.28 39.80
CA ARG A 252 0.69 2.22 38.76
C ARG A 252 -0.72 2.74 38.99
N ARG A 253 -0.92 4.03 38.76
CA ARG A 253 -2.21 4.72 38.84
C ARG A 253 -2.42 5.62 37.62
N VAL A 254 -3.69 5.78 37.25
CA VAL A 254 -4.14 6.70 36.20
C VAL A 254 -4.57 8.01 36.87
N LEU A 255 -4.06 9.13 36.38
CA LEU A 255 -4.54 10.46 36.74
C LEU A 255 -6.00 10.62 36.27
N ASP A 256 -6.87 11.22 37.08
CA ASP A 256 -8.30 11.41 36.75
C ASP A 256 -8.42 12.07 35.36
N TYR A 257 -8.90 11.32 34.37
CA TYR A 257 -8.96 11.74 32.96
C TYR A 257 -9.90 12.94 32.72
N THR A 258 -10.78 13.24 33.67
CA THR A 258 -11.66 14.42 33.65
C THR A 258 -10.97 15.68 34.20
N LYS A 259 -9.85 15.53 34.92
CA LYS A 259 -9.02 16.63 35.45
C LYS A 259 -7.75 16.81 34.64
N PHE A 260 -7.08 15.71 34.31
CA PHE A 260 -5.93 15.63 33.44
C PHE A 260 -6.41 15.12 32.08
N MET A 261 -6.85 16.04 31.22
CA MET A 261 -7.50 15.69 29.97
C MET A 261 -6.47 15.52 28.86
N ASN A 262 -6.55 14.44 28.09
CA ASN A 262 -6.05 14.46 26.71
C ASN A 262 -7.06 15.20 25.81
N THR A 263 -6.58 15.81 24.73
CA THR A 263 -7.47 16.59 23.83
C THR A 263 -8.46 15.76 23.02
N LYS A 264 -8.28 14.43 22.90
CA LYS A 264 -9.29 13.55 22.29
C LYS A 264 -10.55 13.52 23.15
N TYR A 265 -10.42 13.37 24.46
CA TYR A 265 -11.54 13.52 25.40
C TYR A 265 -12.19 14.91 25.27
N LEU A 266 -11.39 15.99 25.33
CA LEU A 266 -11.90 17.36 25.27
C LEU A 266 -12.70 17.66 23.99
N PHE A 267 -12.12 17.42 22.81
CA PHE A 267 -12.70 17.88 21.54
C PHE A 267 -13.79 16.96 20.98
N LYS A 268 -13.68 15.63 21.16
CA LYS A 268 -14.59 14.65 20.57
C LYS A 268 -15.72 14.22 21.50
N TYR A 269 -15.55 14.31 22.81
CA TYR A 269 -16.53 13.79 23.78
C TYR A 269 -17.04 14.91 24.69
N LEU A 270 -16.18 15.47 25.53
CA LEU A 270 -16.59 16.46 26.53
C LEU A 270 -17.28 17.68 25.91
N ARG A 271 -16.75 18.23 24.81
CA ARG A 271 -17.31 19.41 24.13
C ARG A 271 -18.75 19.22 23.66
N HIS A 272 -19.16 18.00 23.31
CA HIS A 272 -20.49 17.70 22.78
C HIS A 272 -21.50 17.33 23.87
N ASP A 273 -21.06 17.11 25.11
CA ASP A 273 -21.93 17.10 26.28
C ASP A 273 -22.00 18.52 26.85
N GLU A 274 -23.08 19.24 26.52
CA GLU A 274 -23.24 20.65 26.89
C GLU A 274 -23.18 20.88 28.42
N ALA A 275 -23.70 19.95 29.22
CA ALA A 275 -23.72 20.05 30.68
C ALA A 275 -22.33 19.83 31.27
N GLN A 276 -21.66 18.74 30.89
CA GLN A 276 -20.32 18.42 31.37
C GLN A 276 -19.29 19.43 30.85
N TYR A 277 -19.39 19.90 29.60
CA TYR A 277 -18.51 20.94 29.06
C TYR A 277 -18.60 22.22 29.89
N LYS A 278 -19.81 22.73 30.17
CA LYS A 278 -20.02 23.93 30.99
C LYS A 278 -19.47 23.76 32.41
N ALA A 279 -19.68 22.61 33.04
CA ALA A 279 -19.20 22.31 34.39
C ALA A 279 -17.69 22.01 34.46
N SER A 280 -17.04 21.67 33.33
CA SER A 280 -15.65 21.22 33.32
C SER A 280 -14.65 22.27 33.81
N ASN A 281 -13.75 21.83 34.70
CA ASN A 281 -12.64 22.62 35.23
C ASN A 281 -11.38 21.74 35.30
N PRO A 282 -10.62 21.61 34.19
CA PRO A 282 -9.42 20.79 34.14
C PRO A 282 -8.31 21.34 35.04
N VAL A 283 -7.42 20.45 35.48
CA VAL A 283 -6.16 20.76 36.15
C VAL A 283 -5.08 21.00 35.09
N MET A 284 -4.96 20.07 34.14
CA MET A 284 -4.09 20.15 32.98
C MET A 284 -4.80 19.61 31.72
N VAL A 285 -4.45 20.14 30.55
CA VAL A 285 -4.90 19.63 29.25
C VAL A 285 -3.70 19.39 28.34
N HIS A 286 -3.48 18.13 27.94
CA HIS A 286 -2.39 17.72 27.06
C HIS A 286 -2.85 17.76 25.59
N VAL A 287 -2.25 18.64 24.77
CA VAL A 287 -2.67 18.92 23.39
C VAL A 287 -2.09 17.91 22.39
N ASN A 288 -2.48 16.64 22.58
CA ASN A 288 -2.06 15.51 21.75
C ASN A 288 -2.87 15.33 20.47
N TYR A 289 -2.31 14.56 19.53
CA TYR A 289 -2.92 14.16 18.25
C TYR A 289 -3.26 15.32 17.29
N HIS A 290 -2.70 16.51 17.50
CA HIS A 290 -3.14 17.72 16.79
C HIS A 290 -2.04 18.43 15.98
N PRO A 291 -2.38 18.91 14.76
CA PRO A 291 -1.54 19.78 13.94
C PRO A 291 -0.95 20.99 14.62
N ASN A 292 -1.85 21.71 15.28
CA ASN A 292 -1.71 23.12 15.57
C ASN A 292 -1.76 23.29 17.07
N LYS A 293 -0.89 22.51 17.76
CA LYS A 293 -0.84 22.40 19.22
C LYS A 293 -0.89 23.78 19.86
N PHE A 294 -0.01 24.69 19.46
CA PHE A 294 0.02 26.05 19.98
C PHE A 294 -1.25 26.90 19.71
N GLU A 295 -1.92 26.74 18.56
CA GLU A 295 -3.21 27.42 18.33
C GLU A 295 -4.31 26.89 19.24
N ARG A 296 -4.35 25.56 19.44
CA ARG A 296 -5.32 24.90 20.32
C ARG A 296 -5.01 25.20 21.79
N MET A 297 -3.76 25.20 22.22
CA MET A 297 -3.36 25.64 23.56
C MET A 297 -3.92 27.04 23.87
N ARG A 298 -3.70 28.03 22.98
CA ARG A 298 -4.29 29.37 23.12
C ARG A 298 -5.81 29.36 23.22
N ALA A 299 -6.49 28.50 22.47
CA ALA A 299 -7.94 28.39 22.49
C ALA A 299 -8.47 27.72 23.77
N ILE A 300 -7.76 26.71 24.27
CA ILE A 300 -8.05 26.02 25.54
C ILE A 300 -7.81 26.98 26.71
N VAL A 301 -6.74 27.79 26.67
CA VAL A 301 -6.54 28.91 27.61
C VAL A 301 -7.74 29.88 27.57
N LYS A 302 -8.14 30.37 26.40
CA LYS A 302 -9.32 31.24 26.25
C LYS A 302 -10.61 30.60 26.79
N ARG A 303 -10.78 29.30 26.61
CA ARG A 303 -11.95 28.55 27.07
C ARG A 303 -12.04 28.43 28.59
N TYR A 304 -10.93 28.16 29.26
CA TYR A 304 -10.92 27.83 30.69
C TYR A 304 -10.47 28.99 31.58
N ARG A 305 -9.55 29.83 31.11
CA ARG A 305 -9.06 31.03 31.82
C ARG A 305 -9.96 32.23 31.54
N ASP A 306 -10.21 32.54 30.27
CA ASP A 306 -11.01 33.72 29.85
C ASP A 306 -12.52 33.42 29.78
N LYS A 307 -12.93 32.19 30.16
CA LYS A 307 -14.32 31.67 30.19
C LYS A 307 -15.08 31.79 28.86
N ASN A 308 -14.37 31.87 27.73
CA ASN A 308 -14.98 31.97 26.41
C ASN A 308 -15.44 30.57 25.92
N MET A 309 -16.73 30.28 26.07
CA MET A 309 -17.34 29.00 25.69
C MET A 309 -17.09 28.60 24.22
N THR A 310 -17.10 29.58 23.30
CA THR A 310 -17.00 29.36 21.85
C THR A 310 -15.56 29.36 21.32
N ALA A 311 -14.57 29.52 22.20
CA ALA A 311 -13.16 29.60 21.82
C ALA A 311 -12.65 28.34 21.08
N LEU A 312 -13.27 27.18 21.32
CA LEU A 312 -12.93 25.90 20.69
C LEU A 312 -13.71 25.62 19.40
N ASP A 313 -14.81 26.32 19.12
CA ASP A 313 -15.79 25.94 18.08
C ASP A 313 -15.20 25.96 16.67
N LYS A 314 -14.28 26.89 16.41
CA LYS A 314 -13.55 26.99 15.14
C LYS A 314 -12.60 25.82 14.85
N PHE A 315 -12.39 24.91 15.81
CA PHE A 315 -11.54 23.74 15.66
C PHE A 315 -12.41 22.47 15.54
N PRO A 316 -12.09 21.57 14.60
CA PRO A 316 -12.76 20.28 14.51
C PRO A 316 -12.34 19.33 15.65
N ASP A 317 -13.17 18.29 15.85
CA ASP A 317 -13.01 17.26 16.88
C ASP A 317 -11.62 16.59 16.85
N GLY A 318 -11.10 16.41 15.63
CA GLY A 318 -9.76 15.90 15.37
C GLY A 318 -8.95 16.88 14.53
N SER A 319 -8.20 16.32 13.58
CA SER A 319 -7.23 17.03 12.74
C SER A 319 -7.70 17.42 11.34
N GLN A 320 -8.94 17.05 10.97
CA GLN A 320 -9.58 17.42 9.70
C GLN A 320 -9.49 18.93 9.44
N ILE A 321 -9.45 19.35 8.18
CA ILE A 321 -9.19 20.76 7.82
C ILE A 321 -10.48 21.49 7.47
N GLY A 322 -10.76 22.59 8.17
CA GLY A 322 -11.52 23.70 7.59
C GLY A 322 -10.59 24.64 6.80
N CYS A 323 -10.92 24.96 5.55
CA CYS A 323 -10.07 25.67 4.58
C CYS A 323 -9.53 27.07 5.03
N GLY A 324 -8.20 27.35 4.99
CA GLY A 324 -7.60 28.74 4.94
C GLY A 324 -6.37 29.15 5.85
N ALA A 325 -5.32 29.86 5.32
CA ALA A 325 -3.97 30.38 5.82
C ALA A 325 -2.57 29.60 5.65
N ARG A 326 -1.77 29.76 4.55
CA ARG A 326 -0.72 28.84 3.91
C ARG A 326 0.70 28.64 4.55
N ARG A 327 1.46 27.63 4.03
CA ARG A 327 2.93 27.27 4.20
C ARG A 327 3.30 26.63 5.56
N GLY A 328 4.44 25.94 5.79
CA GLY A 328 5.60 25.46 4.99
C GLY A 328 6.64 24.81 5.95
N VAL A 329 7.37 23.76 5.55
CA VAL A 329 8.10 22.87 6.50
C VAL A 329 9.63 23.02 6.39
N TRP A 330 10.21 23.82 7.30
CA TRP A 330 11.64 23.97 7.65
C TRP A 330 12.67 24.45 6.59
N SER A 331 12.78 25.77 6.37
CA SER A 331 13.99 26.56 6.72
C SER A 331 13.83 28.05 6.38
N ASP A 332 14.66 28.89 7.02
CA ASP A 332 14.49 30.34 7.22
C ASP A 332 14.29 31.24 5.99
N SER A 333 13.32 32.15 6.07
CA SER A 333 13.61 33.59 6.24
C SER A 333 12.32 34.41 6.44
N LEU A 334 12.40 35.46 7.27
CA LEU A 334 11.33 36.45 7.40
C LEU A 334 11.46 37.49 6.29
N SER A 335 10.47 37.55 5.40
CA SER A 335 10.10 38.77 4.69
C SER A 335 8.58 38.81 4.47
N GLU A 336 8.06 40.03 4.32
CA GLU A 336 6.64 40.35 4.50
C GLU A 336 5.74 39.89 3.34
N LEU A 337 4.42 39.87 3.59
CA LEU A 337 3.27 39.79 2.67
C LEU A 337 2.51 38.44 2.51
N ASP A 338 1.17 38.62 2.52
CA ASP A 338 0.02 37.71 2.26
C ASP A 338 -0.42 36.73 3.37
N THR A 339 -1.60 37.03 3.94
CA THR A 339 -2.25 36.40 5.09
C THR A 339 -3.37 35.39 4.72
N SER A 340 -3.18 34.46 3.75
CA SER A 340 -4.27 33.60 3.23
C SER A 340 -3.95 32.10 2.83
N ARG A 341 -4.99 31.22 2.70
CA ARG A 341 -5.10 29.78 2.17
C ARG A 341 -4.27 28.54 2.74
N ARG A 342 -4.79 27.62 3.61
CA ARG A 342 -4.04 26.80 4.65
C ARG A 342 -3.05 25.69 4.24
N VAL A 343 -2.22 25.33 5.23
CA VAL A 343 -1.56 24.02 5.43
C VAL A 343 -1.87 23.49 6.84
N SER A 344 -2.19 22.21 6.96
CA SER A 344 -2.41 21.47 8.21
C SER A 344 -1.56 20.19 8.19
N PHE A 345 -1.36 19.61 9.37
CA PHE A 345 -0.50 18.46 9.68
C PHE A 345 -1.20 17.10 9.41
N TYR A 346 -2.48 17.13 9.05
CA TYR A 346 -3.15 15.99 8.40
C TYR A 346 -3.63 16.53 7.04
N ASP A 347 -2.69 16.59 6.09
CA ASP A 347 -2.99 17.06 4.73
C ASP A 347 -3.52 15.91 3.86
N ASN A 348 -4.76 15.50 4.16
CA ASN A 348 -5.50 14.52 3.35
C ASN A 348 -5.79 15.03 1.92
N THR A 349 -5.28 16.20 1.49
CA THR A 349 -5.23 16.62 0.07
C THR A 349 -4.76 15.47 -0.82
N ILE A 350 -3.71 14.76 -0.40
CA ILE A 350 -3.10 13.70 -1.22
C ILE A 350 -4.11 12.57 -1.43
N GLU A 351 -4.80 12.13 -0.38
CA GLU A 351 -5.87 11.12 -0.46
C GLU A 351 -7.09 11.64 -1.25
N GLU A 352 -7.52 12.88 -1.03
CA GLU A 352 -8.67 13.52 -1.68
C GLU A 352 -8.48 13.65 -3.20
N TYR A 353 -7.31 14.11 -3.65
CA TYR A 353 -6.99 14.20 -5.07
C TYR A 353 -6.63 12.84 -5.68
N ALA A 354 -6.10 11.90 -4.89
CA ALA A 354 -5.84 10.54 -5.36
C ALA A 354 -7.14 9.78 -5.65
N GLY A 355 -8.14 9.89 -4.75
CA GLY A 355 -9.44 9.23 -4.87
C GLY A 355 -10.37 9.77 -5.96
N GLN A 356 -10.06 10.93 -6.55
CA GLN A 356 -10.81 11.45 -7.70
C GLN A 356 -10.55 10.61 -8.97
N PRO A 357 -11.57 10.40 -9.82
CA PRO A 357 -11.37 9.74 -11.11
C PRO A 357 -10.48 10.57 -12.04
N LEU A 358 -9.69 9.88 -12.85
CA LEU A 358 -8.84 10.46 -13.90
C LEU A 358 -9.50 10.31 -15.27
N GLU A 359 -9.44 11.35 -16.10
CA GLU A 359 -9.93 11.29 -17.47
C GLU A 359 -8.88 10.59 -18.37
N ARG A 360 -9.26 9.48 -19.00
CA ARG A 360 -8.31 8.71 -19.83
C ARG A 360 -8.16 9.33 -21.22
N LEU A 361 -6.91 9.55 -21.62
CA LEU A 361 -6.57 10.18 -22.89
C LEU A 361 -6.26 9.18 -24.00
N THR A 362 -6.55 9.56 -25.24
CA THR A 362 -6.14 8.82 -26.45
C THR A 362 -5.39 9.77 -27.39
N LEU A 363 -4.46 9.27 -28.21
CA LEU A 363 -3.81 10.09 -29.24
C LEU A 363 -4.84 10.77 -30.15
N ARG A 364 -5.95 10.07 -30.44
CA ARG A 364 -7.07 10.61 -31.23
C ARG A 364 -7.78 11.77 -30.52
N LYS A 365 -8.13 11.64 -29.23
CA LYS A 365 -8.70 12.74 -28.40
C LYS A 365 -7.76 13.97 -28.43
N LEU A 366 -6.46 13.75 -28.21
CA LEU A 366 -5.44 14.82 -28.18
C LEU A 366 -5.27 15.52 -29.55
N MET A 367 -5.29 14.77 -30.65
CA MET A 367 -5.20 15.31 -32.00
C MET A 367 -6.48 16.05 -32.44
N GLN A 368 -7.66 15.51 -32.15
CA GLN A 368 -8.93 16.17 -32.47
C GLN A 368 -9.05 17.49 -31.70
N PHE A 369 -8.85 17.45 -30.39
CA PHE A 369 -8.87 18.64 -29.54
C PHE A 369 -7.83 19.68 -29.97
N GLY A 370 -6.60 19.25 -30.26
CA GLY A 370 -5.53 20.17 -30.67
C GLY A 370 -5.77 20.82 -32.04
N ARG A 371 -6.43 20.12 -32.97
CA ARG A 371 -6.87 20.72 -34.25
C ARG A 371 -7.97 21.75 -34.04
N ASP A 372 -8.98 21.45 -33.22
CA ASP A 372 -10.04 22.42 -32.87
C ASP A 372 -9.44 23.71 -32.29
N ALA A 373 -8.41 23.57 -31.43
CA ALA A 373 -7.75 24.68 -30.75
C ALA A 373 -6.97 25.65 -31.66
N TRP A 374 -6.68 25.28 -32.90
CA TRP A 374 -6.10 26.19 -33.89
C TRP A 374 -7.12 27.18 -34.44
N TYR A 375 -8.37 26.75 -34.60
CA TYR A 375 -9.45 27.57 -35.14
C TYR A 375 -10.20 28.32 -34.05
N ASP A 376 -10.31 27.73 -32.85
CA ASP A 376 -11.00 28.30 -31.70
C ASP A 376 -10.06 28.43 -30.49
N LYS A 377 -9.58 29.65 -30.24
CA LYS A 377 -8.70 29.96 -29.10
C LYS A 377 -9.38 29.75 -27.73
N SER A 378 -10.71 29.64 -27.65
CA SER A 378 -11.39 29.28 -26.40
C SER A 378 -11.07 27.85 -25.97
N ARG A 379 -10.76 26.95 -26.92
CA ARG A 379 -10.29 25.58 -26.63
C ARG A 379 -8.90 25.57 -25.97
N ILE A 380 -8.05 26.55 -26.21
CA ILE A 380 -6.75 26.67 -25.51
C ILE A 380 -7.01 26.90 -24.01
N VAL A 381 -7.94 27.80 -23.67
CA VAL A 381 -8.38 28.03 -22.28
C VAL A 381 -9.03 26.78 -21.69
N ALA A 382 -9.87 26.06 -22.46
CA ALA A 382 -10.44 24.79 -22.00
C ALA A 382 -9.37 23.71 -21.73
N SER A 383 -8.33 23.62 -22.56
CA SER A 383 -7.17 22.75 -22.34
C SER A 383 -6.42 23.12 -21.06
N ALA A 384 -6.22 24.42 -20.81
CA ALA A 384 -5.55 24.91 -19.61
C ALA A 384 -6.28 24.46 -18.33
N ASN A 385 -7.60 24.66 -18.30
CA ASN A 385 -8.46 24.22 -17.20
C ASN A 385 -8.41 22.69 -17.01
N PHE A 386 -8.46 21.93 -18.10
CA PHE A 386 -8.36 20.47 -18.06
C PHE A 386 -7.01 19.99 -17.48
N VAL A 387 -5.89 20.57 -17.92
CA VAL A 387 -4.55 20.26 -17.39
C VAL A 387 -4.41 20.69 -15.92
N GLN A 388 -4.99 21.83 -15.55
CA GLN A 388 -5.04 22.34 -14.17
C GLN A 388 -5.86 21.42 -13.24
N GLU A 389 -6.87 20.72 -13.75
CA GLU A 389 -7.67 19.76 -13.00
C GLU A 389 -7.01 18.37 -12.91
N GLU A 390 -6.46 17.86 -14.01
CA GLU A 390 -5.93 16.49 -14.11
C GLU A 390 -4.54 16.31 -13.49
N LEU A 391 -3.63 17.28 -13.64
CA LEU A 391 -2.26 17.13 -13.12
C LEU A 391 -2.20 16.98 -11.58
N PRO A 392 -2.97 17.74 -10.76
CA PRO A 392 -3.07 17.51 -9.33
C PRO A 392 -3.49 16.08 -8.95
N LYS A 393 -4.52 15.52 -9.58
CA LYS A 393 -4.99 14.15 -9.32
C LYS A 393 -3.87 13.13 -9.59
N ARG A 394 -3.17 13.28 -10.72
CA ARG A 394 -2.07 12.40 -11.17
C ARG A 394 -0.81 12.52 -10.29
N LEU A 395 -0.54 13.71 -9.74
CA LEU A 395 0.52 13.93 -8.76
C LEU A 395 0.17 13.33 -7.39
N ALA A 396 -1.06 13.52 -6.93
CA ALA A 396 -1.53 13.06 -5.63
C ALA A 396 -1.45 11.52 -5.51
N ARG A 397 -1.89 10.76 -6.53
CA ARG A 397 -1.73 9.29 -6.53
C ARG A 397 -0.27 8.85 -6.36
N ARG A 398 0.67 9.50 -7.05
CA ARG A 398 2.11 9.17 -6.94
C ARG A 398 2.74 9.59 -5.61
N LEU A 399 2.20 10.63 -4.97
CA LEU A 399 2.57 10.99 -3.60
C LEU A 399 2.05 9.97 -2.58
N LEU A 400 0.83 9.45 -2.78
CA LEU A 400 0.28 8.37 -1.97
C LEU A 400 1.11 7.08 -2.11
N ASP A 401 1.47 6.68 -3.32
CA ASP A 401 2.34 5.50 -3.52
C ASP A 401 3.71 5.64 -2.83
N LEU A 402 4.29 6.84 -2.86
CA LEU A 402 5.53 7.14 -2.15
C LEU A 402 5.36 7.04 -0.62
N GLN A 403 4.18 7.38 -0.08
CA GLN A 403 3.86 7.25 1.36
C GLN A 403 3.60 5.80 1.77
N LEU A 404 3.11 4.95 0.86
CA LEU A 404 2.83 3.53 1.11
C LEU A 404 4.06 2.62 1.01
N LEU A 405 5.19 3.13 0.52
CA LEU A 405 6.45 2.38 0.51
C LEU A 405 6.97 2.11 1.94
N PRO A 406 7.69 0.99 2.16
CA PRO A 406 8.32 0.73 3.45
C PRO A 406 9.25 1.87 3.86
N HIS A 407 9.22 2.26 5.15
CA HIS A 407 9.94 3.43 5.67
C HIS A 407 11.42 3.50 5.24
N LEU A 408 12.13 2.37 5.20
CA LEU A 408 13.53 2.28 4.76
C LEU A 408 13.79 2.74 3.31
N VAL A 409 12.76 2.68 2.45
CA VAL A 409 12.77 3.21 1.08
C VAL A 409 12.51 4.72 1.09
N VAL A 410 11.50 5.16 1.85
CA VAL A 410 11.08 6.56 1.94
C VAL A 410 12.14 7.45 2.61
N SER A 411 12.86 6.93 3.61
CA SER A 411 13.97 7.64 4.28
C SER A 411 15.23 7.80 3.40
N ASN A 412 15.24 7.30 2.16
CA ASN A 412 16.39 7.53 1.28
C ASN A 412 16.39 9.01 0.81
N PRO A 413 17.51 9.75 0.94
CA PRO A 413 17.57 11.17 0.57
C PRO A 413 17.12 11.49 -0.86
N HIS A 414 17.45 10.61 -1.82
CA HIS A 414 17.05 10.80 -3.21
C HIS A 414 15.54 10.58 -3.43
N ILE A 415 14.90 9.73 -2.62
CA ILE A 415 13.45 9.51 -2.66
C ILE A 415 12.70 10.70 -2.03
N SER A 416 13.21 11.26 -0.93
CA SER A 416 12.66 12.51 -0.34
C SER A 416 12.64 13.64 -1.35
N VAL A 417 13.74 13.89 -2.07
CA VAL A 417 13.81 14.95 -3.10
C VAL A 417 12.73 14.79 -4.18
N VAL A 418 12.38 13.56 -4.56
CA VAL A 418 11.28 13.31 -5.53
C VAL A 418 9.91 13.59 -4.89
N TYR A 419 9.71 13.17 -3.63
CA TYR A 419 8.48 13.44 -2.89
C TYR A 419 8.25 14.95 -2.70
N ASP A 420 9.25 15.68 -2.21
CA ASP A 420 9.14 17.10 -1.84
C ASP A 420 8.77 17.98 -3.05
N ALA A 421 9.39 17.75 -4.20
CA ALA A 421 9.10 18.53 -5.41
C ALA A 421 7.87 18.02 -6.20
N TYR A 422 7.40 16.79 -6.00
CA TYR A 422 6.02 16.40 -6.39
C TYR A 422 4.98 17.08 -5.49
N TYR A 423 5.24 17.19 -4.19
CA TYR A 423 4.34 17.86 -3.24
C TYR A 423 4.30 19.38 -3.48
N SER A 424 5.43 20.01 -3.79
CA SER A 424 5.46 21.43 -4.21
C SER A 424 4.66 21.64 -5.50
N ALA A 425 4.85 20.80 -6.52
CA ALA A 425 4.09 20.89 -7.77
C ALA A 425 2.57 20.71 -7.55
N LEU A 426 2.15 19.72 -6.75
CA LEU A 426 0.74 19.53 -6.37
C LEU A 426 0.20 20.77 -5.68
N CYS A 427 0.95 21.32 -4.72
CA CYS A 427 0.62 22.57 -4.08
C CYS A 427 0.47 23.70 -5.10
N GLU A 428 1.46 23.96 -5.95
CA GLU A 428 1.46 25.09 -6.89
C GLU A 428 0.33 25.01 -7.91
N LEU A 429 0.05 23.84 -8.47
CA LEU A 429 -1.06 23.64 -9.41
C LEU A 429 -2.43 23.89 -8.75
N ARG A 430 -2.65 23.39 -7.53
CA ARG A 430 -3.86 23.70 -6.72
C ARG A 430 -4.00 25.18 -6.38
N ARG A 431 -2.89 25.92 -6.37
CA ARG A 431 -2.81 27.32 -5.94
C ARG A 431 -2.91 28.30 -7.10
N ALA A 432 -2.70 27.84 -8.34
CA ALA A 432 -2.87 28.62 -9.56
C ALA A 432 -4.32 29.10 -9.69
N PRO A 433 -4.57 30.34 -10.17
CA PRO A 433 -5.92 30.82 -10.46
C PRO A 433 -6.51 30.04 -11.65
N ARG A 434 -7.84 29.96 -11.72
CA ARG A 434 -8.53 29.33 -12.85
C ARG A 434 -8.26 30.13 -14.12
N VAL A 435 -7.79 29.48 -15.18
CA VAL A 435 -7.49 30.14 -16.46
C VAL A 435 -8.79 30.58 -17.13
N SER A 436 -8.98 31.89 -17.32
CA SER A 436 -10.19 32.46 -17.92
C SER A 436 -9.97 33.02 -19.33
N ASN A 437 -8.73 33.39 -19.65
CA ASN A 437 -8.34 34.07 -20.88
C ASN A 437 -6.90 33.69 -21.29
N LEU A 438 -6.43 34.19 -22.44
CA LEU A 438 -5.11 33.85 -22.99
C LEU A 438 -3.92 34.47 -22.20
N GLN A 439 -4.13 35.57 -21.47
CA GLN A 439 -3.10 36.15 -20.61
C GLN A 439 -2.88 35.28 -19.36
N ASP A 440 -3.97 34.78 -18.77
CA ASP A 440 -3.91 33.76 -17.71
C ASP A 440 -3.23 32.49 -18.24
N ASN A 441 -3.50 32.11 -19.50
CA ASN A 441 -2.90 30.94 -20.15
C ASN A 441 -1.39 31.07 -20.25
N ALA A 442 -0.87 32.23 -20.68
CA ALA A 442 0.57 32.47 -20.75
C ALA A 442 1.26 32.32 -19.37
N ALA A 443 0.62 32.77 -18.29
CA ALA A 443 1.12 32.58 -16.93
C ALA A 443 1.07 31.10 -16.49
N PHE A 444 0.03 30.36 -16.87
CA PHE A 444 -0.10 28.93 -16.61
C PHE A 444 0.93 28.10 -17.41
N CYS A 445 1.17 28.43 -18.67
CA CYS A 445 2.25 27.86 -19.48
C CYS A 445 3.63 28.10 -18.86
N ALA A 446 3.90 29.29 -18.31
CA ALA A 446 5.15 29.56 -17.62
C ALA A 446 5.33 28.68 -16.35
N LEU A 447 4.25 28.46 -15.59
CA LEU A 447 4.23 27.52 -14.47
C LEU A 447 4.49 26.07 -14.93
N LEU A 448 3.74 25.58 -15.90
CA LEU A 448 3.87 24.21 -16.42
C LEU A 448 5.28 23.94 -16.95
N LYS A 449 5.87 24.88 -17.71
CA LYS A 449 7.22 24.74 -18.24
C LYS A 449 8.25 24.57 -17.13
N ARG A 450 8.21 25.43 -16.10
CA ARG A 450 9.10 25.27 -14.93
C ARG A 450 8.91 23.91 -14.26
N LEU A 451 7.68 23.46 -14.04
CA LEU A 451 7.43 22.17 -13.38
C LEU A 451 7.97 20.98 -14.21
N VAL A 452 7.86 21.02 -15.55
CA VAL A 452 8.46 20.01 -16.44
C VAL A 452 10.00 20.02 -16.34
N ASP A 453 10.61 21.20 -16.35
CA ASP A 453 12.06 21.37 -16.20
C ASP A 453 12.54 20.87 -14.82
N GLU A 454 11.84 21.24 -13.75
CA GLU A 454 12.12 20.86 -12.35
C GLU A 454 11.93 19.35 -12.11
N HIS A 455 11.00 18.70 -12.80
CA HIS A 455 10.72 17.25 -12.68
C HIS A 455 11.61 16.38 -13.60
N THR A 456 12.49 17.00 -14.38
CA THR A 456 13.42 16.30 -15.28
C THR A 456 14.45 15.42 -14.54
N PRO A 457 15.24 15.91 -13.55
CA PRO A 457 16.26 15.09 -12.86
C PRO A 457 15.69 14.02 -11.92
N MET A 458 14.39 14.06 -11.62
CA MET A 458 13.77 13.17 -10.61
C MET A 458 13.91 11.69 -10.89
N LEU A 459 13.99 11.28 -12.16
CA LEU A 459 14.18 9.86 -12.48
C LEU A 459 15.59 9.37 -12.11
N ASP A 460 16.62 10.23 -12.15
CA ASP A 460 17.94 9.87 -11.64
C ASP A 460 17.94 9.73 -10.12
N CYS A 461 17.25 10.63 -9.41
CA CYS A 461 17.07 10.53 -7.97
C CYS A 461 16.34 9.23 -7.62
N LEU A 462 15.22 8.94 -8.28
CA LEU A 462 14.44 7.71 -8.08
C LEU A 462 15.29 6.44 -8.36
N ALA A 463 16.01 6.39 -9.49
CA ALA A 463 16.87 5.26 -9.84
C ALA A 463 18.06 5.09 -8.87
N THR A 464 18.65 6.20 -8.41
CA THR A 464 19.79 6.20 -7.47
C THR A 464 19.35 5.72 -6.09
N GLY A 465 18.28 6.29 -5.54
CA GLY A 465 17.77 5.94 -4.22
C GLY A 465 17.31 4.49 -4.13
N LEU A 466 16.60 3.97 -5.14
CA LEU A 466 16.17 2.57 -5.13
C LEU A 466 17.34 1.58 -5.30
N ARG A 467 18.42 1.98 -6.00
CA ARG A 467 19.67 1.19 -6.05
C ARG A 467 20.35 1.12 -4.70
N GLU A 468 20.44 2.24 -3.97
CA GLU A 468 21.01 2.29 -2.61
C GLU A 468 20.17 1.50 -1.61
N VAL A 469 18.85 1.49 -1.77
CA VAL A 469 17.93 0.67 -0.97
C VAL A 469 18.15 -0.82 -1.26
N ARG A 470 18.22 -1.23 -2.54
CA ARG A 470 18.47 -2.63 -2.93
C ARG A 470 19.86 -3.14 -2.56
N SER A 471 20.87 -2.27 -2.43
CA SER A 471 22.21 -2.69 -1.96
C SER A 471 22.28 -3.01 -0.45
N LYS A 472 21.22 -2.74 0.33
CA LYS A 472 21.22 -3.01 1.78
C LYS A 472 20.92 -4.50 2.05
N PRO A 473 21.73 -5.20 2.86
CA PRO A 473 21.55 -6.63 3.14
C PRO A 473 20.18 -7.00 3.73
N LEU A 474 19.59 -6.10 4.53
CA LEU A 474 18.27 -6.26 5.17
C LEU A 474 17.08 -6.19 4.20
N VAL A 475 17.31 -5.77 2.95
CA VAL A 475 16.25 -5.55 1.94
C VAL A 475 16.31 -6.62 0.86
N GLY A 476 17.52 -6.91 0.37
CA GLY A 476 17.80 -8.01 -0.56
C GLY A 476 16.87 -8.06 -1.78
N SER A 477 16.56 -9.28 -2.22
CA SER A 477 15.65 -9.56 -3.33
C SER A 477 14.17 -9.60 -2.95
N ALA A 478 13.82 -9.39 -1.67
CA ALA A 478 12.44 -9.47 -1.19
C ALA A 478 11.61 -8.22 -1.54
N LEU A 479 12.25 -7.06 -1.70
CA LEU A 479 11.57 -5.80 -1.98
C LEU A 479 11.20 -5.66 -3.47
N GLN A 480 9.96 -6.04 -3.80
CA GLN A 480 9.40 -5.89 -5.15
C GLN A 480 8.96 -4.45 -5.42
N LEU A 481 9.86 -3.66 -6.02
CA LEU A 481 9.62 -2.26 -6.41
C LEU A 481 9.14 -2.09 -7.86
N ASP A 482 9.13 -3.16 -8.66
CA ASP A 482 8.91 -3.04 -10.10
C ASP A 482 7.48 -2.58 -10.45
N ALA A 483 6.46 -3.00 -9.69
CA ALA A 483 5.09 -2.51 -9.85
C ALA A 483 4.93 -1.02 -9.46
N PHE A 484 5.56 -0.61 -8.36
CA PHE A 484 5.63 0.80 -7.94
C PHE A 484 6.34 1.66 -9.00
N LEU A 485 7.45 1.17 -9.55
CA LEU A 485 8.20 1.88 -10.60
C LEU A 485 7.42 1.98 -11.91
N ASP A 486 6.69 0.93 -12.31
CA ASP A 486 5.80 0.97 -13.48
C ASP A 486 4.75 2.08 -13.31
N GLY A 487 4.07 2.12 -12.16
CA GLY A 487 3.09 3.16 -11.81
C GLY A 487 3.69 4.58 -11.78
N MET A 488 4.85 4.77 -11.15
CA MET A 488 5.56 6.05 -11.09
C MET A 488 5.96 6.57 -12.48
N LEU A 489 6.55 5.70 -13.30
CA LEU A 489 7.04 6.05 -14.63
C LEU A 489 5.90 6.29 -15.61
N ARG A 490 4.86 5.45 -15.60
CA ARG A 490 3.65 5.64 -16.41
C ARG A 490 2.95 6.97 -16.09
N SER A 491 2.79 7.31 -14.80
CA SER A 491 2.26 8.63 -14.41
C SER A 491 3.19 9.78 -14.80
N ARG A 492 4.52 9.58 -14.80
CA ARG A 492 5.47 10.59 -15.30
C ARG A 492 5.29 10.84 -16.81
N ILE A 493 5.22 9.78 -17.62
CA ILE A 493 4.91 9.88 -19.07
C ILE A 493 3.61 10.66 -19.27
N SER A 494 2.56 10.28 -18.55
CA SER A 494 1.24 10.90 -18.65
C SER A 494 1.22 12.40 -18.31
N ARG A 495 1.79 12.77 -17.15
CA ARG A 495 1.89 14.18 -16.72
C ARG A 495 2.68 15.03 -17.70
N ARG A 496 3.75 14.47 -18.30
CA ARG A 496 4.53 15.15 -19.35
C ARG A 496 3.72 15.31 -20.64
N VAL A 497 3.08 14.26 -21.15
CA VAL A 497 2.21 14.33 -22.34
C VAL A 497 1.13 15.41 -22.19
N LEU A 498 0.47 15.49 -21.02
CA LEU A 498 -0.52 16.52 -20.71
C LEU A 498 0.06 17.94 -20.75
N ALA A 499 1.16 18.18 -20.01
CA ALA A 499 1.77 19.50 -19.91
C ALA A 499 2.37 19.95 -21.25
N GLU A 500 3.13 19.09 -21.91
CA GLU A 500 3.83 19.40 -23.16
C GLU A 500 2.87 19.56 -24.35
N GLN A 501 1.80 18.75 -24.43
CA GLN A 501 0.77 18.96 -25.45
C GLN A 501 0.19 20.37 -25.32
N HIS A 502 -0.22 20.76 -24.11
CA HIS A 502 -0.80 22.09 -23.85
C HIS A 502 0.19 23.23 -24.16
N LEU A 503 1.45 23.10 -23.71
CA LEU A 503 2.52 24.07 -24.00
C LEU A 503 2.78 24.27 -25.50
N GLN A 504 2.48 23.27 -26.34
CA GLN A 504 2.64 23.38 -27.80
C GLN A 504 1.33 23.72 -28.55
N LEU A 505 0.16 23.79 -27.89
CA LEU A 505 -1.10 24.13 -28.57
C LEU A 505 -1.12 25.57 -29.14
N GLU A 506 -0.47 26.52 -28.47
CA GLU A 506 -0.35 27.91 -28.97
C GLU A 506 0.58 28.03 -30.20
N SER A 507 1.53 27.10 -30.34
CA SER A 507 2.53 27.07 -31.41
C SER A 507 2.04 26.20 -32.58
N ALA A 508 1.27 26.79 -33.50
CA ALA A 508 0.81 26.14 -34.72
C ALA A 508 1.99 25.77 -35.65
N ARG A 509 2.56 24.58 -35.46
CA ARG A 509 3.65 24.01 -36.24
C ARG A 509 3.10 23.13 -37.38
N PRO A 510 3.44 23.39 -38.66
CA PRO A 510 3.01 22.54 -39.78
C PRO A 510 3.41 21.07 -39.58
N GLY A 511 2.48 20.13 -39.83
CA GLY A 511 2.72 18.69 -39.67
C GLY A 511 2.68 18.17 -38.22
N TYR A 512 2.36 19.02 -37.25
CA TYR A 512 2.24 18.67 -35.83
C TYR A 512 0.87 19.07 -35.29
N VAL A 513 0.43 18.48 -34.18
CA VAL A 513 -0.70 18.93 -33.36
C VAL A 513 -0.28 18.85 -31.90
N GLY A 514 0.22 19.96 -31.36
CA GLY A 514 0.96 19.97 -30.10
C GLY A 514 2.28 19.19 -30.25
N ILE A 515 2.47 18.14 -29.44
CA ILE A 515 3.65 17.25 -29.50
C ILE A 515 3.50 16.05 -30.46
N ILE A 516 2.32 15.87 -31.05
CA ILE A 516 2.02 14.74 -31.95
C ILE A 516 2.36 15.14 -33.38
N ALA A 517 3.30 14.46 -34.03
CA ALA A 517 3.50 14.60 -35.47
C ALA A 517 2.36 13.87 -36.20
N THR A 518 1.73 14.51 -37.19
CA THR A 518 0.59 13.90 -37.93
C THR A 518 1.04 12.79 -38.88
N GLU A 519 2.26 12.91 -39.41
CA GLU A 519 2.86 12.03 -40.42
C GLU A 519 4.32 11.76 -40.07
N LEU A 520 4.59 11.04 -38.99
CA LEU A 520 5.96 10.72 -38.56
C LEU A 520 6.57 9.63 -39.47
N GLY A 521 7.60 9.98 -40.23
CA GLY A 521 8.36 9.06 -41.09
C GLY A 521 9.12 8.01 -40.28
N LEU A 522 8.72 6.75 -40.40
CA LEU A 522 9.29 5.64 -39.61
C LEU A 522 10.74 5.35 -39.97
N ALA A 523 11.08 5.40 -41.26
CA ALA A 523 12.45 5.21 -41.73
C ALA A 523 13.35 6.34 -41.25
N ASP A 524 12.89 7.60 -41.31
CA ASP A 524 13.67 8.77 -40.90
C ASP A 524 13.98 8.75 -39.40
N SER A 525 12.99 8.44 -38.54
CA SER A 525 13.21 8.24 -37.10
C SER A 525 14.21 7.13 -36.81
N VAL A 526 14.14 6.01 -37.54
CA VAL A 526 15.11 4.91 -37.42
C VAL A 526 16.51 5.34 -37.84
N GLU A 527 16.67 6.00 -38.99
CA GLU A 527 17.98 6.45 -39.48
C GLU A 527 18.59 7.54 -38.58
N LEU A 528 17.78 8.45 -38.04
CA LEU A 528 18.21 9.47 -37.07
C LEU A 528 18.70 8.85 -35.75
N ALA A 529 17.90 7.96 -35.14
CA ALA A 529 18.28 7.27 -33.92
C ALA A 529 19.49 6.35 -34.12
N ALA A 530 19.60 5.70 -35.29
CA ALA A 530 20.74 4.89 -35.68
C ALA A 530 22.02 5.72 -35.82
N ALA A 531 21.97 6.89 -36.47
CA ALA A 531 23.11 7.78 -36.61
C ALA A 531 23.62 8.26 -35.24
N ARG A 532 22.72 8.71 -34.35
CA ARG A 532 23.05 9.10 -32.97
C ARG A 532 23.71 7.96 -32.19
N CYS A 533 23.10 6.77 -32.21
CA CYS A 533 23.62 5.60 -31.50
C CYS A 533 25.01 5.17 -32.03
N ARG A 534 25.22 5.19 -33.35
CA ARG A 534 26.52 4.86 -33.96
C ARG A 534 27.63 5.84 -33.58
N SER A 535 27.35 7.14 -33.40
CA SER A 535 28.35 8.11 -32.90
C SER A 535 28.82 7.73 -31.49
N VAL A 536 27.88 7.59 -30.55
CA VAL A 536 28.17 7.25 -29.14
C VAL A 536 28.87 5.89 -29.03
N CYS A 537 28.48 4.91 -29.85
CA CYS A 537 29.13 3.60 -29.92
C CYS A 537 30.58 3.72 -30.44
N ALA A 538 30.82 4.51 -31.50
CA ALA A 538 32.15 4.73 -32.05
C ALA A 538 33.07 5.50 -31.08
N GLU A 539 32.54 6.49 -30.37
CA GLU A 539 33.23 7.23 -29.30
C GLU A 539 33.60 6.30 -28.13
N THR A 540 32.74 5.32 -27.78
CA THR A 540 32.95 4.42 -26.64
C THR A 540 33.87 3.23 -26.97
N TYR A 541 33.72 2.62 -28.15
CA TYR A 541 34.36 1.35 -28.52
C TYR A 541 35.30 1.45 -29.74
N GLY A 542 35.54 2.65 -30.27
CA GLY A 542 36.38 2.90 -31.46
C GLY A 542 35.77 2.43 -32.79
N ALA A 543 34.59 1.81 -32.77
CA ALA A 543 33.84 1.35 -33.94
C ALA A 543 32.36 1.19 -33.58
N ALA A 544 31.50 1.09 -34.59
CA ALA A 544 30.08 0.77 -34.42
C ALA A 544 29.60 -0.12 -35.58
N PRO A 545 28.68 -1.08 -35.34
CA PRO A 545 28.08 -1.85 -36.42
C PRO A 545 27.24 -0.93 -37.33
N GLN A 546 26.94 -1.41 -38.54
CA GLN A 546 25.93 -0.75 -39.37
C GLN A 546 24.53 -1.08 -38.83
N ILE A 547 23.60 -0.13 -38.95
CA ILE A 547 22.19 -0.34 -38.65
C ILE A 547 21.46 -0.14 -39.99
N VAL A 548 20.77 -1.17 -40.46
CA VAL A 548 20.24 -1.24 -41.84
C VAL A 548 18.73 -1.36 -41.81
N VAL A 549 18.04 -0.37 -42.39
CA VAL A 549 16.57 -0.35 -42.51
C VAL A 549 16.12 -1.22 -43.68
N ILE A 550 15.21 -2.15 -43.40
CA ILE A 550 14.64 -3.12 -44.35
C ILE A 550 13.13 -2.97 -44.39
N GLY A 551 12.54 -2.96 -45.60
CA GLY A 551 11.10 -2.82 -45.79
C GLY A 551 10.72 -1.47 -46.40
N PRO A 552 9.43 -1.11 -46.38
CA PRO A 552 8.93 0.11 -46.99
C PRO A 552 9.39 1.35 -46.21
N ARG A 553 9.97 2.33 -46.92
CA ARG A 553 10.59 3.55 -46.35
C ARG A 553 9.65 4.75 -46.31
N ASP A 554 8.59 4.71 -47.12
CA ASP A 554 7.54 5.71 -47.32
C ASP A 554 6.47 5.74 -46.21
N LYS A 555 6.63 4.90 -45.17
CA LYS A 555 5.57 4.67 -44.18
C LYS A 555 5.58 5.68 -43.05
N THR A 556 4.44 6.32 -42.86
CA THR A 556 4.19 7.29 -41.79
C THR A 556 3.17 6.79 -40.77
N ILE A 557 3.27 7.33 -39.55
CA ILE A 557 2.30 7.12 -38.48
C ILE A 557 2.06 8.43 -37.70
N PRO A 558 0.82 8.77 -37.31
CA PRO A 558 0.58 9.83 -36.33
C PRO A 558 1.04 9.38 -34.93
N TYR A 559 2.11 9.97 -34.41
CA TYR A 559 2.70 9.59 -33.12
C TYR A 559 3.53 10.73 -32.50
N ILE A 560 3.95 10.57 -31.24
CA ILE A 560 4.84 11.53 -30.54
C ILE A 560 6.30 11.18 -30.90
N PRO A 561 7.06 12.05 -31.61
CA PRO A 561 8.41 11.69 -32.07
C PRO A 561 9.39 11.41 -30.93
N ALA A 562 9.37 12.21 -29.86
CA ALA A 562 10.26 12.03 -28.71
C ALA A 562 10.12 10.64 -28.04
N HIS A 563 8.90 10.09 -27.99
CA HIS A 563 8.67 8.74 -27.47
C HIS A 563 9.30 7.68 -28.39
N LEU A 564 9.15 7.83 -29.72
CA LEU A 564 9.71 6.89 -30.68
C LEU A 564 11.24 6.95 -30.71
N ASP A 565 11.81 8.16 -30.76
CA ASP A 565 13.26 8.40 -30.71
C ASP A 565 13.89 7.76 -29.46
N TYR A 566 13.26 7.90 -28.29
CA TYR A 566 13.72 7.27 -27.06
C TYR A 566 13.73 5.73 -27.14
N MET A 567 12.61 5.12 -27.57
CA MET A 567 12.51 3.67 -27.70
C MET A 567 13.52 3.09 -28.70
N LEU A 568 13.69 3.75 -29.85
CA LEU A 568 14.66 3.35 -30.86
C LEU A 568 16.10 3.50 -30.37
N TYR A 569 16.42 4.62 -29.71
CA TYR A 569 17.77 4.85 -29.16
C TYR A 569 18.15 3.80 -28.12
N GLU A 570 17.26 3.47 -27.18
CA GLU A 570 17.53 2.44 -26.17
C GLU A 570 17.69 1.04 -26.79
N LEU A 571 16.84 0.67 -27.76
CA LEU A 571 16.97 -0.60 -28.49
C LEU A 571 18.30 -0.68 -29.25
N PHE A 572 18.66 0.37 -30.01
CA PHE A 572 19.92 0.39 -30.74
C PHE A 572 21.13 0.42 -29.81
N LYS A 573 21.09 1.14 -28.70
CA LYS A 573 22.17 1.13 -27.69
C LYS A 573 22.40 -0.28 -27.14
N ASN A 574 21.34 -1.02 -26.83
CA ASN A 574 21.46 -2.39 -26.33
C ASN A 574 21.97 -3.36 -27.41
N SER A 575 21.42 -3.32 -28.63
CA SER A 575 21.87 -4.17 -29.74
C SER A 575 23.32 -3.88 -30.18
N THR A 576 23.69 -2.60 -30.30
CA THR A 576 25.07 -2.20 -30.63
C THR A 576 26.04 -2.62 -29.53
N ARG A 577 25.69 -2.40 -28.26
CA ARG A 577 26.50 -2.85 -27.11
C ARG A 577 26.72 -4.36 -27.12
N ALA A 578 25.67 -5.17 -27.30
CA ALA A 578 25.80 -6.63 -27.34
C ALA A 578 26.72 -7.09 -28.50
N VAL A 579 26.56 -6.51 -29.69
CA VAL A 579 27.44 -6.78 -30.84
C VAL A 579 28.89 -6.36 -30.57
N MET A 580 29.12 -5.21 -29.93
CA MET A 580 30.48 -4.72 -29.61
C MET A 580 31.16 -5.50 -28.49
N GLU A 581 30.42 -5.92 -27.45
CA GLU A 581 30.95 -6.76 -26.37
C GLU A 581 31.29 -8.17 -26.89
N ARG A 582 30.46 -8.74 -27.78
CA ARG A 582 30.76 -10.00 -28.47
C ARG A 582 31.97 -9.89 -29.40
N ARG A 583 32.17 -8.75 -30.08
CA ARG A 583 33.30 -8.51 -31.01
C ARG A 583 34.66 -8.79 -30.37
N ALA A 584 34.82 -8.52 -29.07
CA ALA A 584 36.05 -8.78 -28.32
C ALA A 584 36.52 -10.24 -28.42
N HIS A 585 35.62 -11.19 -28.73
CA HIS A 585 35.90 -12.62 -28.85
C HIS A 585 35.96 -13.14 -30.30
N VAL A 586 35.58 -12.34 -31.32
CA VAL A 586 35.30 -12.86 -32.69
C VAL A 586 36.00 -12.10 -33.84
N GLY A 587 36.56 -10.89 -33.60
CA GLY A 587 37.49 -10.25 -34.54
C GLY A 587 37.00 -8.98 -35.26
N LYS A 588 37.59 -8.68 -36.43
CA LYS A 588 37.58 -7.31 -37.01
C LYS A 588 36.24 -6.85 -37.61
N HIS A 589 35.45 -7.75 -38.22
CA HIS A 589 34.18 -7.39 -38.87
C HIS A 589 32.99 -7.45 -37.92
N LEU A 590 32.14 -6.43 -37.97
CA LEU A 590 30.95 -6.30 -37.13
C LEU A 590 29.70 -6.70 -37.91
N PRO A 591 28.85 -7.61 -37.39
CA PRO A 591 27.58 -7.93 -38.03
C PRO A 591 26.65 -6.70 -38.00
N PRO A 592 25.89 -6.44 -39.07
CA PRO A 592 24.90 -5.37 -39.09
C PRO A 592 23.70 -5.69 -38.19
N ILE A 593 23.11 -4.65 -37.61
CA ILE A 593 21.81 -4.71 -36.94
C ILE A 593 20.74 -4.42 -38.01
N HIS A 594 19.73 -5.26 -38.11
CA HIS A 594 18.67 -5.12 -39.11
C HIS A 594 17.40 -4.58 -38.47
N VAL A 595 16.85 -3.50 -39.02
CA VAL A 595 15.59 -2.90 -38.55
C VAL A 595 14.54 -3.11 -39.63
N ARG A 596 13.62 -4.05 -39.43
CA ARG A 596 12.53 -4.30 -40.38
C ARG A 596 11.29 -3.50 -40.02
N ILE A 597 10.81 -2.68 -40.95
CA ILE A 597 9.52 -2.00 -40.85
C ILE A 597 8.44 -2.95 -41.38
N CYS A 598 7.49 -3.33 -40.52
CA CYS A 598 6.32 -4.09 -40.88
C CYS A 598 5.08 -3.20 -40.72
N ASP A 599 4.50 -2.80 -41.84
CA ASP A 599 3.26 -2.02 -41.88
C ASP A 599 2.06 -2.97 -41.91
N GLY A 600 1.09 -2.75 -41.01
CA GLY A 600 -0.13 -3.53 -40.90
C GLY A 600 -1.31 -2.65 -40.53
N ASP A 601 -2.52 -3.16 -40.75
CA ASP A 601 -3.76 -2.37 -40.78
C ASP A 601 -4.05 -1.66 -39.44
N ASP A 602 -3.94 -2.38 -38.32
CA ASP A 602 -4.15 -1.83 -36.97
C ASP A 602 -2.87 -1.34 -36.29
N LYS A 603 -1.71 -1.87 -36.69
CA LYS A 603 -0.43 -1.66 -35.99
C LYS A 603 0.77 -1.68 -36.94
N VAL A 604 1.70 -0.78 -36.67
CA VAL A 604 3.06 -0.80 -37.22
C VAL A 604 3.95 -1.59 -36.26
N THR A 605 4.81 -2.46 -36.78
CA THR A 605 5.80 -3.18 -35.96
C THR A 605 7.20 -2.95 -36.51
N LEU A 606 8.12 -2.49 -35.65
CA LEU A 606 9.54 -2.37 -35.95
C LEU A 606 10.26 -3.55 -35.30
N ARG A 607 10.84 -4.45 -36.11
CA ARG A 607 11.68 -5.55 -35.62
C ARG A 607 13.15 -5.16 -35.68
N VAL A 608 13.81 -5.05 -34.54
CA VAL A 608 15.25 -4.81 -34.42
C VAL A 608 15.93 -6.15 -34.15
N SER A 609 16.74 -6.61 -35.11
CA SER A 609 17.44 -7.91 -35.09
C SER A 609 18.95 -7.69 -34.95
N ASP A 610 19.59 -8.30 -33.95
CA ASP A 610 21.04 -8.28 -33.77
C ASP A 610 21.68 -9.68 -33.76
N GLN A 611 23.01 -9.72 -33.78
CA GLN A 611 23.81 -10.94 -33.65
C GLN A 611 24.75 -10.86 -32.41
N GLY A 612 24.28 -10.19 -31.36
CA GLY A 612 25.04 -9.88 -30.14
C GLY A 612 25.30 -11.09 -29.22
N GLY A 613 24.85 -12.29 -29.58
CA GLY A 613 25.00 -13.51 -28.77
C GLY A 613 23.78 -13.84 -27.90
N GLY A 614 22.78 -12.95 -27.86
CA GLY A 614 21.56 -13.14 -27.08
C GLY A 614 21.77 -12.94 -25.57
N VAL A 615 20.70 -13.12 -24.81
CA VAL A 615 20.68 -13.09 -23.34
C VAL A 615 20.93 -14.51 -22.81
N PRO A 616 21.71 -14.69 -21.72
CA PRO A 616 21.87 -16.00 -21.09
C PRO A 616 20.53 -16.58 -20.56
N VAL A 617 20.37 -17.90 -20.67
CA VAL A 617 19.17 -18.62 -20.20
C VAL A 617 18.98 -18.42 -18.70
N GLY A 618 17.76 -18.11 -18.27
CA GLY A 618 17.41 -17.82 -16.86
C GLY A 618 17.65 -16.36 -16.45
N VAL A 619 18.10 -15.51 -17.37
CA VAL A 619 18.19 -14.05 -17.20
C VAL A 619 17.09 -13.32 -17.98
N GLU A 620 16.37 -13.98 -18.89
CA GLU A 620 15.38 -13.34 -19.78
C GLU A 620 14.21 -12.66 -19.04
N SER A 621 13.80 -13.16 -17.88
CA SER A 621 12.79 -12.50 -17.04
C SER A 621 13.32 -11.27 -16.31
N LYS A 622 14.63 -11.22 -16.03
CA LYS A 622 15.29 -10.15 -15.26
C LYS A 622 15.56 -8.90 -16.09
N ILE A 623 15.68 -9.00 -17.42
CA ILE A 623 15.89 -7.83 -18.30
C ILE A 623 14.73 -6.80 -18.25
N TRP A 624 13.57 -7.22 -17.74
CA TRP A 624 12.38 -6.38 -17.56
C TRP A 624 12.28 -5.80 -16.13
N GLN A 625 13.14 -6.21 -15.20
CA GLN A 625 13.20 -5.64 -13.85
C GLN A 625 13.98 -4.32 -13.90
N PHE A 626 13.45 -3.28 -13.26
CA PHE A 626 14.13 -1.99 -13.18
C PHE A 626 15.41 -2.12 -12.35
N GLY A 627 16.48 -1.46 -12.77
CA GLY A 627 17.77 -1.50 -12.07
C GLY A 627 18.60 -2.77 -12.34
N PHE A 628 18.07 -3.77 -13.05
CA PHE A 628 18.87 -4.91 -13.51
C PHE A 628 19.74 -4.51 -14.70
N SER A 629 21.05 -4.78 -14.64
CA SER A 629 21.99 -4.43 -15.72
C SER A 629 23.17 -5.39 -15.77
N THR A 630 23.41 -5.97 -16.95
CA THR A 630 24.58 -6.84 -17.24
C THR A 630 25.90 -6.07 -17.33
N ALA A 631 25.92 -4.77 -17.04
CA ALA A 631 27.13 -3.93 -17.12
C ALA A 631 28.06 -4.03 -15.89
N GLN A 632 27.60 -4.58 -14.76
CA GLN A 632 28.31 -4.43 -13.48
C GLN A 632 29.26 -5.57 -13.08
N GLU A 633 29.24 -6.73 -13.75
CA GLU A 633 30.07 -7.88 -13.35
C GLU A 633 31.56 -7.76 -13.75
N GLY A 634 31.96 -6.69 -14.45
CA GLY A 634 33.29 -6.59 -15.09
C GLY A 634 34.30 -5.56 -14.54
N ARG A 635 33.93 -4.62 -13.64
CA ARG A 635 34.88 -3.57 -13.21
C ARG A 635 34.54 -2.94 -11.85
N LYS A 636 35.54 -2.85 -10.96
CA LYS A 636 35.47 -1.98 -9.78
C LYS A 636 35.34 -0.50 -10.22
N PRO A 637 34.54 0.32 -9.52
CA PRO A 637 34.43 1.74 -9.83
C PRO A 637 35.64 2.51 -9.28
N GLU A 638 36.60 2.83 -10.15
CA GLU A 638 37.58 3.88 -9.91
C GLU A 638 37.14 5.19 -10.59
N SER A 639 37.48 6.30 -9.93
CA SER A 639 37.26 7.72 -10.29
C SER A 639 35.83 8.28 -10.28
N THR A 640 35.75 9.56 -9.92
CA THR A 640 34.56 10.35 -9.58
C THR A 640 33.92 11.08 -10.77
N ASP A 641 34.14 10.59 -12.00
CA ASP A 641 33.62 11.23 -13.21
C ASP A 641 32.11 10.98 -13.41
N LYS A 642 31.31 11.98 -13.04
CA LYS A 642 29.86 12.05 -13.21
C LYS A 642 29.44 11.62 -14.62
N ALA A 643 28.80 10.46 -14.74
CA ALA A 643 28.06 10.10 -15.94
C ALA A 643 26.85 11.06 -16.13
N PRO A 644 26.34 11.27 -17.36
CA PRO A 644 25.18 12.12 -17.55
C PRO A 644 23.95 11.59 -16.83
N SER A 645 23.13 12.52 -16.36
CA SER A 645 21.78 12.27 -15.86
C SER A 645 20.90 11.65 -16.96
N PHE A 646 20.15 10.62 -16.61
CA PHE A 646 19.10 9.99 -17.42
C PHE A 646 17.93 10.94 -17.69
N GLY A 647 17.62 11.82 -16.73
CA GLY A 647 16.72 12.96 -16.92
C GLY A 647 17.22 13.91 -18.00
N ALA A 648 18.51 14.27 -17.96
CA ALA A 648 19.15 15.08 -19.00
C ALA A 648 19.20 14.35 -20.36
N ALA A 649 19.30 13.03 -20.38
CA ALA A 649 19.20 12.23 -21.61
C ALA A 649 17.82 12.37 -22.28
N MET A 650 16.73 12.28 -21.49
CA MET A 650 15.37 12.54 -21.98
C MET A 650 15.21 13.99 -22.47
N ALA A 651 15.58 14.97 -21.64
CA ALA A 651 15.42 16.38 -21.98
C ALA A 651 16.25 16.81 -23.22
N ALA A 652 17.41 16.19 -23.47
CA ALA A 652 18.22 16.41 -24.67
C ALA A 652 17.62 15.77 -25.94
N VAL A 653 16.72 14.79 -25.82
CA VAL A 653 15.92 14.24 -26.93
C VAL A 653 14.65 15.08 -27.16
N GLU A 654 14.09 15.66 -26.11
CA GLU A 654 12.85 16.45 -26.13
C GLU A 654 13.08 17.93 -26.53
N ALA A 655 14.24 18.50 -26.25
CA ALA A 655 14.62 19.84 -26.69
C ALA A 655 14.84 19.89 -28.21
N THR A 656 14.07 20.72 -28.91
CA THR A 656 14.18 20.90 -30.37
C THR A 656 15.52 21.50 -30.77
N GLY A 657 16.49 20.63 -31.07
CA GLY A 657 17.75 20.97 -31.75
C GLY A 657 18.92 21.35 -30.84
N GLY A 658 19.82 20.39 -30.64
CA GLY A 658 21.25 20.66 -30.39
C GLY A 658 21.69 20.88 -28.93
N GLY A 659 22.46 19.92 -28.39
CA GLY A 659 23.18 20.08 -27.12
C GLY A 659 23.61 18.72 -26.54
N VAL A 660 24.91 18.44 -26.50
CA VAL A 660 25.44 17.10 -26.18
C VAL A 660 25.86 16.97 -24.72
N GLY A 661 25.28 16.00 -24.01
CA GLY A 661 25.87 15.40 -22.80
C GLY A 661 26.71 14.16 -23.16
N ARG A 662 27.80 13.88 -22.42
CA ARG A 662 28.74 12.75 -22.68
C ARG A 662 28.12 11.36 -22.38
N PHE A 663 27.25 10.85 -23.25
CA PHE A 663 26.60 9.55 -23.06
C PHE A 663 27.60 8.39 -22.94
N LYS A 664 27.53 7.63 -21.83
CA LYS A 664 28.21 6.32 -21.68
C LYS A 664 27.24 5.21 -22.12
N MET A 665 27.72 4.22 -22.88
CA MET A 665 26.89 3.11 -23.41
C MET A 665 26.29 2.19 -22.33
N GLY A 666 26.89 2.13 -21.13
CA GLY A 666 26.37 1.37 -19.99
C GLY A 666 25.37 2.18 -19.17
N GLY A 667 24.11 1.73 -19.10
CA GLY A 667 23.03 2.39 -18.35
C GLY A 667 22.68 1.74 -17.02
N LEU A 668 21.86 2.45 -16.23
CA LEU A 668 21.40 2.06 -14.88
C LEU A 668 20.40 0.89 -14.82
N GLY A 669 20.10 0.20 -15.93
CA GLY A 669 19.10 -0.88 -15.95
C GLY A 669 17.63 -0.43 -16.04
N PHE A 670 17.37 0.77 -16.55
CA PHE A 670 16.00 1.32 -16.70
C PHE A 670 15.50 1.36 -18.17
N GLY A 671 16.38 1.10 -19.14
CA GLY A 671 16.11 1.27 -20.57
C GLY A 671 14.95 0.42 -21.12
N LEU A 672 15.15 -0.89 -21.23
CA LEU A 672 14.15 -1.81 -21.81
C LEU A 672 12.78 -1.75 -21.08
N PRO A 673 12.70 -1.72 -19.74
CA PRO A 673 11.42 -1.58 -19.04
C PRO A 673 10.71 -0.26 -19.37
N LEU A 674 11.44 0.86 -19.43
CA LEU A 674 10.85 2.17 -19.75
C LEU A 674 10.46 2.28 -21.24
N SER A 675 11.26 1.73 -22.16
CA SER A 675 10.86 1.65 -23.57
C SER A 675 9.56 0.86 -23.75
N ARG A 676 9.36 -0.22 -22.98
CA ARG A 676 8.11 -0.99 -22.99
C ARG A 676 6.93 -0.20 -22.43
N LEU A 677 7.14 0.60 -21.38
CA LEU A 677 6.13 1.54 -20.87
C LEU A 677 5.71 2.57 -21.93
N TYR A 678 6.66 3.19 -22.63
CA TYR A 678 6.37 4.14 -23.71
C TYR A 678 5.57 3.51 -24.86
N ALA A 679 5.85 2.26 -25.23
CA ALA A 679 5.07 1.53 -26.23
C ALA A 679 3.64 1.24 -25.74
N ARG A 680 3.51 0.74 -24.50
CA ARG A 680 2.23 0.37 -23.88
C ARG A 680 1.32 1.56 -23.56
N TYR A 681 1.87 2.74 -23.37
CA TYR A 681 1.09 3.93 -22.98
C TYR A 681 -0.03 4.28 -23.98
N PHE A 682 0.18 4.01 -25.27
CA PHE A 682 -0.83 4.17 -26.33
C PHE A 682 -1.22 2.84 -27.01
N GLY A 683 -1.27 1.75 -26.24
CA GLY A 683 -1.80 0.45 -26.72
C GLY A 683 -0.87 -0.32 -27.67
N GLY A 684 0.43 0.01 -27.69
CA GLY A 684 1.49 -0.82 -28.27
C GLY A 684 2.06 -1.84 -27.28
N ASP A 685 3.14 -2.52 -27.65
CA ASP A 685 4.00 -3.25 -26.70
C ASP A 685 5.44 -3.33 -27.25
N LEU A 686 6.39 -3.62 -26.37
CA LEU A 686 7.74 -4.04 -26.71
C LEU A 686 7.94 -5.48 -26.20
N THR A 687 8.21 -6.40 -27.11
CA THR A 687 8.55 -7.80 -26.79
C THR A 687 9.93 -8.17 -27.31
N LEU A 688 10.55 -9.19 -26.74
CA LEU A 688 11.88 -9.65 -27.12
C LEU A 688 11.87 -11.17 -27.26
N VAL A 689 12.37 -11.65 -28.40
CA VAL A 689 12.64 -13.07 -28.65
C VAL A 689 14.15 -13.26 -28.54
N ASN A 690 14.54 -14.10 -27.59
CA ASN A 690 15.94 -14.38 -27.29
C ASN A 690 16.43 -15.59 -28.09
N LEU A 691 17.63 -15.51 -28.67
CA LEU A 691 18.30 -16.62 -29.36
C LEU A 691 19.70 -16.82 -28.74
N PRO A 692 19.82 -17.51 -27.59
CA PRO A 692 21.09 -17.73 -26.90
C PRO A 692 22.19 -18.28 -27.81
N GLY A 693 23.36 -17.67 -27.77
CA GLY A 693 24.49 -17.98 -28.64
C GLY A 693 24.44 -17.33 -30.03
N TYR A 694 23.31 -16.74 -30.44
CA TYR A 694 23.16 -16.06 -31.73
C TYR A 694 22.91 -14.55 -31.58
N GLY A 695 21.83 -14.12 -30.94
CA GLY A 695 21.38 -12.72 -30.93
C GLY A 695 20.03 -12.53 -30.27
N ALA A 696 19.42 -11.36 -30.48
CA ALA A 696 18.04 -11.08 -30.06
C ALA A 696 17.23 -10.37 -31.15
N ASP A 697 15.92 -10.65 -31.16
CA ASP A 697 14.93 -9.94 -31.96
C ASP A 697 14.00 -9.16 -31.03
N ALA A 698 14.06 -7.82 -31.05
CA ALA A 698 13.13 -6.95 -30.34
C ALA A 698 12.02 -6.47 -31.28
N TYR A 699 10.76 -6.60 -30.86
CA TYR A 699 9.58 -6.22 -31.62
C TYR A 699 8.87 -5.06 -30.92
N LEU A 700 9.03 -3.86 -31.47
CA LEU A 700 8.33 -2.65 -31.03
C LEU A 700 7.05 -2.48 -31.87
N ALA A 701 5.89 -2.74 -31.27
CA ALA A 701 4.59 -2.56 -31.90
C ALA A 701 3.95 -1.23 -31.46
N LEU A 702 3.48 -0.44 -32.42
CA LEU A 702 2.78 0.84 -32.23
C LEU A 702 1.40 0.75 -32.90
N ARG A 703 0.34 1.16 -32.20
CA ARG A 703 -1.03 1.11 -32.72
C ARG A 703 -1.31 2.33 -33.62
N ARG A 704 -2.06 2.13 -34.71
CA ARG A 704 -2.65 3.22 -35.51
C ARG A 704 -3.85 3.82 -34.76
N LEU A 705 -4.26 5.05 -35.11
CA LEU A 705 -5.33 5.78 -34.42
C LEU A 705 -6.68 5.04 -34.51
N GLY A 706 -7.13 4.42 -33.43
CA GLY A 706 -8.48 3.86 -33.27
C GLY A 706 -9.29 4.56 -32.18
N ASP A 707 -10.58 4.25 -32.08
CA ASP A 707 -11.51 4.84 -31.09
C ASP A 707 -11.59 4.05 -29.76
N GLU A 708 -11.06 2.83 -29.72
CA GLU A 708 -11.34 1.86 -28.64
C GLU A 708 -10.33 1.84 -27.48
N TRP A 709 -9.15 2.46 -27.62
CA TRP A 709 -8.03 2.23 -26.69
C TRP A 709 -7.59 3.51 -25.97
N GLU A 710 -7.81 3.46 -24.66
CA GLU A 710 -7.59 4.54 -23.72
C GLU A 710 -6.23 4.44 -23.03
N GLU A 711 -5.78 5.56 -22.44
CA GLU A 711 -4.69 5.59 -21.47
C GLU A 711 -4.90 4.47 -20.44
N THR A 712 -3.99 3.49 -20.43
CA THR A 712 -4.04 2.40 -19.45
C THR A 712 -3.67 2.96 -18.09
N LEU A 713 -4.67 3.33 -17.31
CA LEU A 713 -4.54 3.55 -15.88
C LEU A 713 -4.62 2.19 -15.20
N HIS A 714 -3.65 1.87 -14.34
CA HIS A 714 -3.93 0.91 -13.29
C HIS A 714 -4.93 1.55 -12.34
N GLU A 715 -6.09 0.92 -12.19
CA GLU A 715 -6.95 1.16 -11.03
C GLU A 715 -6.25 0.55 -9.83
N ASP A 716 -6.17 1.30 -8.73
CA ASP A 716 -5.49 0.91 -7.51
C ASP A 716 -6.33 -0.14 -6.76
N GLY A 717 -6.39 -1.35 -7.32
CA GLY A 717 -6.78 -2.55 -6.60
C GLY A 717 -5.77 -2.78 -5.49
N GLY A 718 -6.26 -2.82 -4.25
CA GLY A 718 -5.41 -2.77 -3.05
C GLY A 718 -4.27 -3.79 -3.08
N VAL A 719 -3.07 -3.33 -2.69
CA VAL A 719 -1.91 -4.20 -2.50
C VAL A 719 -2.24 -5.21 -1.40
N ASP A 720 -2.34 -6.48 -1.79
CA ASP A 720 -2.38 -7.62 -0.87
C ASP A 720 -1.09 -7.68 -0.05
N ASN A 721 -1.10 -7.03 1.13
CA ASN A 721 0.00 -7.06 2.10
C ASN A 721 0.00 -8.38 2.91
N HIS A 722 0.09 -9.51 2.21
CA HIS A 722 0.39 -10.82 2.82
C HIS A 722 1.32 -11.65 1.94
N SER A 723 2.64 -11.38 2.06
CA SER A 723 3.64 -12.44 1.89
C SER A 723 4.05 -12.99 3.25
N GLU A 724 3.55 -14.20 3.52
CA GLU A 724 4.12 -15.26 4.37
C GLU A 724 4.97 -14.85 5.60
N ALA A 725 4.33 -14.90 6.78
CA ALA A 725 4.95 -15.46 7.98
C ALA A 725 4.13 -16.69 8.39
N GLN A 726 4.78 -17.85 8.47
CA GLN A 726 4.11 -19.15 8.65
C GLN A 726 3.73 -19.41 10.12
N SER A 727 2.46 -19.79 10.38
CA SER A 727 2.13 -20.85 11.35
C SER A 727 0.66 -21.29 11.27
N LEU A 728 0.43 -22.56 11.64
CA LEU A 728 -0.79 -23.37 11.42
C LEU A 728 -1.88 -23.18 12.52
N PRO A 729 -3.08 -23.80 12.40
CA PRO A 729 -4.35 -23.27 12.91
C PRO A 729 -4.92 -24.01 14.13
N LEU A 730 -6.06 -23.52 14.66
CA LEU A 730 -7.19 -24.38 15.08
C LEU A 730 -8.52 -23.60 15.02
N CYS A 731 -9.65 -24.21 15.39
CA CYS A 731 -10.97 -23.74 14.95
C CYS A 731 -12.19 -24.17 15.79
N ALA A 732 -13.21 -23.28 15.84
CA ALA A 732 -14.65 -23.54 16.00
C ALA A 732 -15.33 -23.91 17.35
N ALA A 733 -16.43 -23.17 17.60
CA ALA A 733 -17.68 -23.53 18.30
C ALA A 733 -17.72 -23.84 19.83
N SER A 734 -18.26 -22.91 20.64
CA SER A 734 -19.67 -22.92 21.16
C SER A 734 -19.88 -23.51 22.59
N THR A 735 -20.94 -23.25 23.39
CA THR A 735 -22.37 -22.88 23.15
C THR A 735 -23.08 -22.29 24.41
N SER A 736 -24.19 -21.56 24.20
CA SER A 736 -25.37 -21.35 25.11
C SER A 736 -25.23 -20.49 26.39
N GLY A 737 -26.25 -19.69 26.79
CA GLY A 737 -27.52 -19.34 26.13
C GLY A 737 -28.50 -18.48 26.99
N HIS A 738 -29.51 -17.90 26.32
CA HIS A 738 -30.74 -17.24 26.87
C HIS A 738 -30.57 -15.91 27.66
N SER A 739 -31.48 -14.92 27.57
CA SER A 739 -32.64 -14.69 26.69
C SER A 739 -33.20 -13.26 26.87
N ASN A 740 -33.65 -12.58 25.80
CA ASN A 740 -35.02 -12.02 25.70
C ASN A 740 -35.27 -11.26 24.36
N LEU A 741 -36.35 -11.64 23.68
CA LEU A 741 -36.98 -11.00 22.51
C LEU A 741 -37.78 -9.74 22.96
N PRO A 742 -38.06 -8.71 22.11
CA PRO A 742 -39.02 -8.88 20.99
C PRO A 742 -38.95 -7.91 19.78
N ARG A 743 -39.22 -8.44 18.58
CA ARG A 743 -40.39 -8.08 17.73
C ARG A 743 -40.39 -8.89 16.43
N ALA A 744 -41.58 -9.27 15.94
CA ALA A 744 -41.73 -10.12 14.76
C ALA A 744 -41.63 -9.33 13.45
N SER A 745 -40.85 -9.87 12.51
CA SER A 745 -40.87 -9.55 11.08
C SER A 745 -41.21 -10.82 10.28
N LEU A 746 -41.63 -10.64 9.02
CA LEU A 746 -42.07 -11.72 8.13
C LEU A 746 -40.93 -12.71 7.81
N PRO A 747 -41.22 -14.00 7.52
CA PRO A 747 -40.20 -14.99 7.23
C PRO A 747 -39.49 -14.66 5.92
N GLY A 748 -38.21 -14.28 6.01
CA GLY A 748 -37.36 -13.99 4.86
C GLY A 748 -37.12 -15.19 3.97
N CYS A 749 -36.68 -14.92 2.74
CA CYS A 749 -36.41 -15.93 1.72
C CYS A 749 -34.90 -16.04 1.42
N VAL A 750 -34.43 -17.25 1.14
CA VAL A 750 -33.02 -17.52 0.82
C VAL A 750 -32.86 -17.70 -0.69
N LEU A 751 -31.90 -17.00 -1.30
CA LEU A 751 -31.64 -17.10 -2.73
C LEU A 751 -30.57 -18.17 -3.03
N LEU A 752 -30.89 -19.16 -3.86
CA LEU A 752 -29.97 -20.20 -4.32
C LEU A 752 -29.41 -19.82 -5.69
N THR A 753 -28.08 -19.68 -5.81
CA THR A 753 -27.45 -19.09 -7.01
C THR A 753 -26.91 -20.08 -8.03
N ARG A 754 -27.04 -21.39 -7.80
CA ARG A 754 -26.56 -22.44 -8.71
C ARG A 754 -27.59 -22.75 -9.79
N GLU A 755 -27.11 -23.35 -10.88
CA GLU A 755 -27.90 -23.90 -11.99
C GLU A 755 -29.05 -24.81 -11.51
N VAL A 756 -30.14 -24.82 -12.27
CA VAL A 756 -31.31 -25.68 -12.04
C VAL A 756 -30.88 -27.15 -11.92
N GLY A 757 -31.38 -27.84 -10.89
CA GLY A 757 -31.03 -29.23 -10.58
C GLY A 757 -29.74 -29.42 -9.76
N LYS A 758 -28.83 -28.44 -9.70
CA LYS A 758 -27.62 -28.54 -8.83
C LYS A 758 -27.90 -28.24 -7.35
N ASN A 759 -29.09 -27.75 -7.01
CA ASN A 759 -29.51 -27.49 -5.63
C ASN A 759 -30.39 -28.57 -5.01
N ALA A 760 -30.86 -29.59 -5.74
CA ALA A 760 -31.98 -30.46 -5.33
C ALA A 760 -31.87 -31.02 -3.89
N GLU A 761 -30.70 -31.50 -3.48
CA GLU A 761 -30.44 -32.02 -2.13
C GLU A 761 -30.51 -30.91 -1.04
N LEU A 762 -30.06 -29.69 -1.36
CA LEU A 762 -30.21 -28.53 -0.48
C LEU A 762 -31.67 -28.04 -0.46
N GLU A 763 -32.38 -28.07 -1.59
CA GLU A 763 -33.80 -27.71 -1.68
C GLU A 763 -34.66 -28.66 -0.83
N GLU A 764 -34.38 -29.96 -0.83
CA GLU A 764 -35.02 -30.96 0.03
C GLU A 764 -34.73 -30.69 1.53
N LEU A 765 -33.47 -30.43 1.89
CA LEU A 765 -33.07 -30.11 3.27
C LEU A 765 -33.71 -28.81 3.79
N LEU A 766 -33.75 -27.75 2.97
CA LEU A 766 -34.39 -26.47 3.33
C LEU A 766 -35.91 -26.62 3.43
N THR A 767 -36.53 -27.44 2.57
CA THR A 767 -37.96 -27.79 2.64
C THR A 767 -38.28 -28.53 3.94
N ALA A 768 -37.47 -29.52 4.32
CA ALA A 768 -37.62 -30.26 5.58
C ALA A 768 -37.50 -29.33 6.80
N ARG A 769 -36.61 -28.32 6.74
CA ARG A 769 -36.45 -27.28 7.78
C ARG A 769 -37.49 -26.14 7.71
N ARG A 770 -38.43 -26.18 6.75
CA ARG A 770 -39.45 -25.14 6.50
C ARG A 770 -38.88 -23.75 6.20
N ILE A 771 -37.68 -23.68 5.61
CA ILE A 771 -37.04 -22.43 5.20
C ILE A 771 -37.52 -22.08 3.78
N CYS A 772 -37.98 -20.84 3.59
CA CYS A 772 -38.41 -20.34 2.27
C CYS A 772 -37.18 -20.06 1.39
N PHE A 773 -37.17 -20.56 0.15
CA PHE A 773 -36.09 -20.31 -0.80
C PHE A 773 -36.60 -20.01 -2.22
N ARG A 774 -35.75 -19.34 -3.02
CA ARG A 774 -35.95 -19.06 -4.45
C ARG A 774 -34.65 -19.34 -5.19
N THR A 775 -34.74 -19.75 -6.45
CA THR A 775 -33.55 -20.09 -7.26
C THR A 775 -33.37 -19.06 -8.37
N LEU A 776 -32.18 -18.47 -8.45
CA LEU A 776 -31.75 -17.56 -9.52
C LEU A 776 -30.32 -17.93 -9.93
N PRO A 777 -30.13 -18.73 -10.98
CA PRO A 777 -28.79 -19.05 -11.47
C PRO A 777 -28.00 -17.79 -11.79
N LEU A 778 -26.83 -17.64 -11.16
CA LEU A 778 -25.91 -16.52 -11.44
C LEU A 778 -24.74 -16.96 -12.32
N VAL A 779 -24.39 -18.25 -12.27
CA VAL A 779 -23.31 -18.86 -13.05
C VAL A 779 -23.75 -20.20 -13.64
N GLU A 780 -23.25 -20.50 -14.83
CA GLU A 780 -23.51 -21.70 -15.61
C GLU A 780 -22.21 -22.36 -16.09
N THR A 781 -22.25 -23.68 -16.24
CA THR A 781 -21.12 -24.48 -16.72
C THR A 781 -21.18 -24.60 -18.24
N ALA A 782 -20.34 -23.84 -18.94
CA ALA A 782 -20.19 -23.93 -20.39
C ALA A 782 -19.18 -25.02 -20.79
N ALA A 783 -19.31 -25.53 -22.02
CA ALA A 783 -18.28 -26.38 -22.62
C ALA A 783 -16.99 -25.58 -22.84
N GLY A 784 -15.85 -26.14 -22.45
CA GLY A 784 -14.54 -25.53 -22.67
C GLY A 784 -14.04 -25.77 -24.10
N PRO A 785 -13.07 -24.98 -24.59
CA PRO A 785 -12.55 -25.08 -25.95
C PRO A 785 -12.01 -26.48 -26.30
N ASP A 786 -11.46 -27.20 -25.32
CA ASP A 786 -10.85 -28.51 -25.54
C ASP A 786 -11.79 -29.69 -25.25
N ARG A 787 -13.06 -29.45 -24.89
CA ARG A 787 -14.02 -30.51 -24.52
C ARG A 787 -14.15 -31.58 -25.62
N GLY A 788 -14.20 -31.16 -26.88
CA GLY A 788 -14.29 -32.06 -28.03
C GLY A 788 -13.01 -32.87 -28.31
N GLN A 789 -11.87 -32.46 -27.78
CA GLN A 789 -10.58 -33.14 -27.94
C GLN A 789 -10.34 -34.21 -26.85
N LEU A 790 -11.02 -34.12 -25.70
CA LEU A 790 -10.78 -35.01 -24.56
C LEU A 790 -10.96 -36.50 -24.93
N ALA A 791 -12.01 -36.85 -25.68
CA ALA A 791 -12.26 -38.24 -26.09
C ALA A 791 -11.22 -38.79 -27.07
N SER A 792 -10.75 -37.99 -28.04
CA SER A 792 -9.73 -38.43 -29.01
C SER A 792 -8.33 -38.48 -28.38
N VAL A 793 -8.03 -37.62 -27.41
CA VAL A 793 -6.80 -37.68 -26.62
C VAL A 793 -6.75 -38.94 -25.76
N LEU A 794 -7.86 -39.32 -25.11
CA LEU A 794 -7.99 -40.57 -24.34
C LEU A 794 -7.88 -41.84 -25.21
N GLN A 795 -8.20 -41.78 -26.51
CA GLN A 795 -8.05 -42.89 -27.46
C GLN A 795 -6.63 -43.01 -28.03
N SER A 796 -6.01 -41.88 -28.35
CA SER A 796 -4.75 -41.83 -29.11
C SER A 796 -3.49 -41.90 -28.24
N SER A 797 -3.57 -41.49 -26.97
CA SER A 797 -2.41 -41.33 -26.09
C SER A 797 -2.55 -42.15 -24.82
N LYS A 798 -1.50 -42.92 -24.47
CA LYS A 798 -1.40 -43.57 -23.17
C LYS A 798 -0.81 -42.59 -22.16
N PHE A 799 -1.56 -42.33 -21.10
CA PHE A 799 -1.13 -41.53 -19.95
C PHE A 799 -0.86 -42.44 -18.76
N ASP A 800 0.18 -42.13 -17.99
CA ASP A 800 0.50 -42.83 -16.75
C ASP A 800 -0.42 -42.39 -15.61
N TRP A 801 -0.93 -41.15 -15.67
CA TRP A 801 -1.92 -40.58 -14.74
C TRP A 801 -2.91 -39.65 -15.46
N VAL A 802 -4.15 -39.60 -14.97
CA VAL A 802 -5.10 -38.50 -15.24
C VAL A 802 -5.44 -37.81 -13.92
N CYS A 803 -5.13 -36.51 -13.83
CA CYS A 803 -5.29 -35.71 -12.61
C CYS A 803 -6.61 -34.92 -12.65
N ILE A 804 -7.48 -35.11 -11.66
CA ILE A 804 -8.81 -34.48 -11.59
C ILE A 804 -8.94 -33.59 -10.35
N THR A 805 -9.14 -32.30 -10.60
CA THR A 805 -9.16 -31.25 -9.56
C THR A 805 -10.54 -30.74 -9.19
N SER A 806 -11.61 -31.25 -9.80
CA SER A 806 -12.98 -30.87 -9.45
C SER A 806 -14.04 -31.93 -9.81
N PRO A 807 -15.21 -31.92 -9.14
CA PRO A 807 -16.37 -32.73 -9.54
C PRO A 807 -16.85 -32.47 -10.97
N THR A 808 -16.71 -31.24 -11.49
CA THR A 808 -17.07 -30.93 -12.88
C THR A 808 -16.10 -31.58 -13.86
N ALA A 809 -14.79 -31.53 -13.59
CA ALA A 809 -13.79 -32.24 -14.38
C ALA A 809 -14.03 -33.76 -14.37
N ALA A 810 -14.47 -34.32 -13.24
CA ALA A 810 -14.84 -35.73 -13.13
C ALA A 810 -16.05 -36.10 -14.01
N ARG A 811 -17.05 -35.21 -14.14
CA ARG A 811 -18.19 -35.38 -15.06
C ARG A 811 -17.75 -35.37 -16.52
N GLU A 812 -17.01 -34.33 -16.93
CA GLU A 812 -16.53 -34.20 -18.32
C GLU A 812 -15.61 -35.37 -18.71
N LEU A 813 -14.75 -35.82 -17.79
CA LEU A 813 -13.96 -37.04 -17.98
C LEU A 813 -14.86 -38.27 -18.16
N SER A 814 -15.87 -38.46 -17.31
CA SER A 814 -16.74 -39.64 -17.37
C SER A 814 -17.55 -39.72 -18.67
N GLU A 815 -18.00 -38.58 -19.20
CA GLU A 815 -18.64 -38.49 -20.52
C GLU A 815 -17.65 -38.82 -21.65
N ALA A 816 -16.49 -38.18 -21.67
CA ALA A 816 -15.47 -38.41 -22.68
C ALA A 816 -14.87 -39.83 -22.63
N TRP A 817 -14.77 -40.43 -21.44
CA TRP A 817 -14.30 -41.80 -21.23
C TRP A 817 -15.28 -42.84 -21.79
N ARG A 818 -16.59 -42.64 -21.62
CA ARG A 818 -17.61 -43.46 -22.30
C ARG A 818 -17.48 -43.32 -23.82
N GLY A 819 -17.35 -42.10 -24.34
CA GLY A 819 -17.15 -41.82 -25.76
C GLY A 819 -15.83 -42.36 -26.34
N ALA A 820 -14.78 -42.43 -25.53
CA ALA A 820 -13.47 -42.95 -25.90
C ALA A 820 -13.44 -44.50 -26.02
N GLY A 821 -14.52 -45.20 -25.66
CA GLY A 821 -14.55 -46.67 -25.65
C GLY A 821 -14.09 -47.30 -24.32
N ARG A 822 -14.18 -46.55 -23.22
CA ARG A 822 -13.85 -46.98 -21.84
C ARG A 822 -12.40 -47.49 -21.65
N PRO A 823 -11.36 -46.72 -22.03
CA PRO A 823 -9.96 -47.11 -21.78
C PRO A 823 -9.66 -47.27 -20.28
N VAL A 824 -8.68 -48.12 -19.93
CA VAL A 824 -8.21 -48.25 -18.54
C VAL A 824 -7.36 -47.02 -18.20
N LEU A 825 -7.69 -46.33 -17.09
CA LEU A 825 -7.03 -45.09 -16.67
C LEU A 825 -6.56 -45.20 -15.21
N SER A 826 -5.33 -44.76 -14.94
CA SER A 826 -4.83 -44.48 -13.59
C SER A 826 -5.31 -43.09 -13.17
N LEU A 827 -6.20 -43.01 -12.18
CA LEU A 827 -6.86 -41.74 -11.81
C LEU A 827 -6.33 -41.20 -10.49
N ALA A 828 -5.92 -39.93 -10.49
CA ALA A 828 -5.46 -39.21 -9.32
C ALA A 828 -6.39 -38.01 -9.06
N VAL A 829 -6.92 -37.87 -7.84
CA VAL A 829 -7.90 -36.83 -7.51
C VAL A 829 -7.45 -35.99 -6.33
N VAL A 830 -7.88 -34.73 -6.28
CA VAL A 830 -7.54 -33.83 -5.17
C VAL A 830 -8.13 -34.24 -3.83
N GLY A 831 -9.29 -34.89 -3.78
CA GLY A 831 -9.91 -35.27 -2.50
C GLY A 831 -11.22 -36.06 -2.66
N GLU A 832 -11.74 -36.57 -1.55
CA GLU A 832 -12.86 -37.54 -1.54
C GLU A 832 -14.12 -37.06 -2.25
N GLY A 833 -14.50 -35.77 -2.11
CA GLY A 833 -15.66 -35.22 -2.83
C GLY A 833 -15.52 -35.26 -4.37
N THR A 834 -14.28 -35.28 -4.88
CA THR A 834 -14.01 -35.47 -6.32
C THR A 834 -13.96 -36.95 -6.70
N ALA A 835 -13.48 -37.84 -5.81
CA ALA A 835 -13.59 -39.30 -5.99
C ALA A 835 -15.06 -39.77 -6.04
N ALA A 836 -15.89 -39.35 -5.08
CA ALA A 836 -17.31 -39.70 -5.04
C ALA A 836 -18.07 -39.17 -6.27
N ALA A 837 -17.71 -37.99 -6.79
CA ALA A 837 -18.26 -37.46 -8.03
C ALA A 837 -17.85 -38.30 -9.25
N LEU A 838 -16.59 -38.72 -9.33
CA LEU A 838 -16.07 -39.59 -10.39
C LEU A 838 -16.78 -40.96 -10.41
N GLU A 839 -16.93 -41.59 -9.25
CA GLU A 839 -17.66 -42.85 -9.10
C GLU A 839 -19.14 -42.68 -9.50
N ARG A 840 -19.80 -41.63 -8.98
CA ARG A 840 -21.20 -41.31 -9.32
C ARG A 840 -21.41 -41.09 -10.82
N PHE A 841 -20.56 -40.31 -11.48
CA PHE A 841 -20.73 -39.98 -12.90
C PHE A 841 -20.30 -41.10 -13.86
N SER A 842 -19.56 -42.10 -13.37
CA SER A 842 -19.12 -43.29 -14.12
C SER A 842 -19.90 -44.57 -13.79
N ASP A 843 -20.98 -44.47 -13.02
CA ASP A 843 -21.79 -45.60 -12.52
C ASP A 843 -20.93 -46.64 -11.75
N GLY A 844 -19.96 -46.15 -10.96
CA GLY A 844 -18.99 -46.96 -10.22
C GLY A 844 -17.87 -47.58 -11.07
N SER A 845 -17.79 -47.25 -12.38
CA SER A 845 -16.80 -47.86 -13.29
C SER A 845 -15.42 -47.22 -13.24
N LEU A 846 -15.29 -46.00 -12.71
CA LEU A 846 -14.02 -45.30 -12.51
C LEU A 846 -13.81 -44.98 -11.03
N THR A 847 -12.73 -45.49 -10.46
CA THR A 847 -12.32 -45.27 -9.08
C THR A 847 -10.99 -44.49 -9.02
N ALA A 848 -10.82 -43.67 -7.99
CA ALA A 848 -9.55 -42.99 -7.75
C ALA A 848 -8.48 -43.98 -7.28
N HIS A 849 -7.35 -44.02 -7.97
CA HIS A 849 -6.19 -44.84 -7.63
C HIS A 849 -5.22 -44.10 -6.69
N PHE A 850 -5.29 -42.77 -6.70
CA PHE A 850 -4.59 -41.90 -5.76
C PHE A 850 -5.52 -40.75 -5.34
N ILE A 851 -5.54 -40.43 -4.04
CA ILE A 851 -6.26 -39.30 -3.46
C ILE A 851 -5.22 -38.50 -2.68
N ALA A 852 -5.10 -37.19 -2.94
CA ALA A 852 -4.18 -36.34 -2.20
C ALA A 852 -4.62 -36.16 -0.73
N SER A 853 -3.65 -35.89 0.15
CA SER A 853 -3.89 -35.75 1.60
C SER A 853 -4.75 -34.54 1.99
N GLN A 854 -4.79 -33.53 1.11
CA GLN A 854 -5.59 -32.31 1.24
C GLN A 854 -6.35 -32.08 -0.06
N ALA A 855 -7.57 -31.54 0.05
CA ALA A 855 -8.53 -31.35 -1.05
C ALA A 855 -8.17 -30.24 -2.06
N ASP A 856 -6.90 -30.15 -2.47
CA ASP A 856 -6.37 -29.12 -3.35
C ASP A 856 -5.38 -29.64 -4.41
N ALA A 857 -5.13 -28.80 -5.41
CA ALA A 857 -4.28 -29.14 -6.54
C ALA A 857 -2.76 -29.03 -6.24
N VAL A 858 -2.35 -28.45 -5.10
CA VAL A 858 -0.95 -28.31 -4.71
C VAL A 858 -0.46 -29.60 -4.06
N HIS A 859 -1.24 -30.18 -3.14
CA HIS A 859 -0.93 -31.47 -2.53
C HIS A 859 -0.97 -32.59 -3.57
N LEU A 860 -1.97 -32.61 -4.45
CA LEU A 860 -1.98 -33.51 -5.61
C LEU A 860 -0.70 -33.38 -6.46
N GLY A 861 -0.22 -32.16 -6.68
CA GLY A 861 1.00 -31.90 -7.44
C GLY A 861 2.29 -32.41 -6.76
N TYR A 862 2.37 -32.39 -5.42
CA TYR A 862 3.54 -32.86 -4.66
C TYR A 862 3.52 -34.36 -4.42
N GLU A 863 2.35 -34.92 -4.12
CA GLU A 863 2.19 -36.28 -3.65
C GLU A 863 1.98 -37.29 -4.79
N LEU A 864 1.64 -36.84 -6.01
CA LEU A 864 1.40 -37.73 -7.15
C LEU A 864 2.54 -38.76 -7.29
N PRO A 865 2.25 -40.07 -7.19
CA PRO A 865 3.29 -41.10 -7.22
C PRO A 865 4.00 -41.18 -8.57
N TRP A 866 5.31 -41.37 -8.55
CA TRP A 866 6.05 -41.75 -9.76
C TRP A 866 5.66 -43.17 -10.20
N PRO A 867 5.38 -43.41 -11.50
CA PRO A 867 5.04 -44.75 -11.98
C PRO A 867 6.15 -45.78 -11.70
N ALA A 868 5.77 -47.02 -11.37
CA ALA A 868 6.69 -48.05 -10.89
C ALA A 868 7.77 -48.51 -11.90
N ARG A 869 7.73 -48.05 -13.15
CA ARG A 869 8.81 -48.24 -14.12
C ARG A 869 10.00 -47.36 -13.76
N ARG A 870 10.95 -47.92 -13.01
CA ARG A 870 12.27 -47.31 -12.78
C ARG A 870 12.93 -46.95 -14.12
N ALA A 871 13.05 -45.65 -14.37
CA ALA A 871 13.75 -45.11 -15.51
C ALA A 871 15.27 -45.32 -15.35
N SER A 872 15.82 -46.33 -16.03
CA SER A 872 17.24 -46.31 -16.39
C SER A 872 17.49 -45.08 -17.26
N ALA A 873 18.62 -44.38 -17.03
CA ALA A 873 18.97 -43.14 -17.73
C ALA A 873 18.81 -43.29 -19.26
N GLY A 874 17.82 -42.59 -19.83
CA GLY A 874 17.44 -42.70 -21.25
C GLY A 874 15.98 -43.08 -21.54
N SER A 875 15.09 -43.14 -20.55
CA SER A 875 13.64 -43.40 -20.77
C SER A 875 12.80 -42.11 -20.77
N SER A 876 11.70 -42.11 -21.54
CA SER A 876 10.79 -40.98 -21.71
C SER A 876 10.12 -40.55 -20.39
N PRO A 877 9.83 -39.25 -20.21
CA PRO A 877 9.14 -38.76 -19.01
C PRO A 877 7.72 -39.35 -18.88
N PRO A 878 7.23 -39.57 -17.65
CA PRO A 878 5.86 -40.05 -17.41
C PRO A 878 4.83 -39.00 -17.84
N LYS A 879 3.77 -39.45 -18.52
CA LYS A 879 2.76 -38.58 -19.14
C LYS A 879 1.53 -38.41 -18.24
N VAL A 880 1.11 -37.17 -18.02
CA VAL A 880 -0.07 -36.83 -17.21
C VAL A 880 -1.08 -36.07 -18.04
N LEU A 881 -2.34 -36.51 -18.03
CA LEU A 881 -3.47 -35.75 -18.58
C LEU A 881 -4.13 -34.93 -17.47
N TYR A 882 -4.36 -33.65 -17.70
CA TYR A 882 -4.99 -32.73 -16.75
C TYR A 882 -6.18 -32.00 -17.40
N PRO A 883 -7.38 -32.61 -17.43
CA PRO A 883 -8.59 -31.94 -17.88
C PRO A 883 -9.11 -31.02 -16.76
N THR A 884 -9.31 -29.74 -17.08
CA THR A 884 -9.58 -28.70 -16.08
C THR A 884 -10.49 -27.59 -16.63
N SER A 885 -10.72 -26.56 -15.81
CA SER A 885 -11.44 -25.36 -16.23
C SER A 885 -10.55 -24.41 -17.01
N ALA A 886 -11.10 -23.72 -18.02
CA ALA A 886 -10.46 -22.59 -18.69
C ALA A 886 -10.00 -21.48 -17.71
N ARG A 887 -10.65 -21.37 -16.52
CA ARG A 887 -10.27 -20.42 -15.45
C ARG A 887 -9.29 -21.00 -14.42
N ALA A 888 -8.87 -22.25 -14.55
CA ALA A 888 -7.93 -22.85 -13.61
C ALA A 888 -6.52 -22.26 -13.79
N GLY A 889 -5.90 -21.83 -12.68
CA GLY A 889 -4.53 -21.33 -12.67
C GLY A 889 -3.49 -22.39 -13.10
N PRO A 890 -2.27 -21.97 -13.48
CA PRO A 890 -1.25 -22.88 -14.02
C PRO A 890 -0.52 -23.75 -12.96
N GLY A 891 -0.83 -23.60 -11.67
CA GLY A 891 -0.05 -24.16 -10.55
C GLY A 891 0.25 -25.66 -10.67
N LEU A 892 -0.77 -26.51 -10.75
CA LEU A 892 -0.59 -27.97 -10.87
C LEU A 892 0.21 -28.37 -12.12
N LEU A 893 0.03 -27.66 -13.25
CA LEU A 893 0.81 -27.91 -14.46
C LEU A 893 2.28 -27.59 -14.22
N GLN A 894 2.59 -26.39 -13.70
CA GLN A 894 3.97 -25.98 -13.42
C GLN A 894 4.67 -26.91 -12.43
N GLN A 895 3.93 -27.37 -11.42
CA GLN A 895 4.43 -28.22 -10.34
C GLN A 895 4.66 -29.68 -10.79
N LEU A 896 3.80 -30.24 -11.63
CA LEU A 896 4.06 -31.55 -12.22
C LEU A 896 5.19 -31.49 -13.27
N SER A 897 5.24 -30.43 -14.09
CA SER A 897 6.34 -30.24 -15.04
C SER A 897 7.70 -30.04 -14.34
N SER A 898 7.76 -29.32 -13.21
CA SER A 898 9.01 -29.17 -12.44
C SER A 898 9.45 -30.47 -11.75
N ARG A 899 8.51 -31.37 -11.43
CA ARG A 899 8.79 -32.75 -10.99
C ARG A 899 9.15 -33.72 -12.13
N GLY A 900 9.24 -33.25 -13.38
CA GLY A 900 9.68 -34.02 -14.54
C GLY A 900 8.58 -34.81 -15.27
N PHE A 901 7.31 -34.53 -15.02
CA PHE A 901 6.19 -35.12 -15.76
C PHE A 901 5.90 -34.34 -17.05
N GLU A 902 5.53 -35.06 -18.12
CA GLU A 902 5.02 -34.47 -19.36
C GLU A 902 3.51 -34.24 -19.24
N VAL A 903 3.10 -32.98 -19.01
CA VAL A 903 1.70 -32.64 -18.68
C VAL A 903 0.94 -32.16 -19.91
N THR A 904 -0.11 -32.87 -20.29
CA THR A 904 -1.10 -32.44 -21.28
C THR A 904 -2.30 -31.83 -20.55
N ARG A 905 -2.44 -30.51 -20.55
CA ARG A 905 -3.62 -29.82 -20.02
C ARG A 905 -4.67 -29.65 -21.13
N LEU A 906 -5.94 -29.85 -20.79
CA LEU A 906 -7.08 -29.55 -21.65
C LEU A 906 -8.11 -28.72 -20.86
N ASP A 907 -8.56 -27.60 -21.40
CA ASP A 907 -9.58 -26.74 -20.80
C ASP A 907 -10.97 -27.19 -21.29
N VAL A 908 -11.59 -28.11 -20.55
CA VAL A 908 -12.77 -28.89 -21.00
C VAL A 908 -14.11 -28.33 -20.52
N TYR A 909 -14.10 -27.39 -19.57
CA TYR A 909 -15.28 -26.60 -19.18
C TYR A 909 -14.91 -25.15 -18.79
N ASP A 910 -15.88 -24.24 -18.83
CA ASP A 910 -15.76 -22.89 -18.26
C ASP A 910 -16.96 -22.58 -17.34
N THR A 911 -16.80 -21.57 -16.47
CA THR A 911 -17.86 -21.00 -15.65
C THR A 911 -18.24 -19.63 -16.21
N VAL A 912 -19.40 -19.53 -16.85
CA VAL A 912 -19.94 -18.29 -17.45
C VAL A 912 -21.03 -17.69 -16.58
N GLY A 913 -21.35 -16.41 -16.77
CA GLY A 913 -22.48 -15.76 -16.08
C GLY A 913 -23.81 -16.16 -16.74
N ALA A 914 -24.77 -16.66 -15.94
CA ALA A 914 -26.05 -17.18 -16.44
C ALA A 914 -27.03 -16.06 -16.87
N LEU A 915 -26.87 -14.84 -16.35
CA LEU A 915 -27.78 -13.70 -16.59
C LEU A 915 -27.35 -12.83 -17.79
N GLN A 916 -26.70 -13.39 -18.81
CA GLN A 916 -26.43 -12.62 -20.03
C GLN A 916 -27.72 -12.47 -20.87
N PRO A 917 -28.12 -11.26 -21.26
CA PRO A 917 -29.26 -11.06 -22.15
C PRO A 917 -29.00 -11.73 -23.50
N SER A 918 -30.05 -12.33 -24.07
CA SER A 918 -29.96 -13.00 -25.37
C SER A 918 -29.51 -12.04 -26.48
N GLU A 919 -28.97 -12.56 -27.58
CA GLU A 919 -28.52 -11.73 -28.71
C GLU A 919 -29.65 -10.84 -29.26
N ARG A 920 -30.90 -11.32 -29.18
CA ARG A 920 -32.11 -10.56 -29.53
C ARG A 920 -32.33 -9.37 -28.58
N GLU A 921 -32.23 -9.60 -27.29
CA GLU A 921 -32.37 -8.55 -26.27
C GLU A 921 -31.22 -7.55 -26.33
N ARG A 922 -29.99 -7.96 -26.64
CA ARG A 922 -28.86 -7.03 -26.90
C ARG A 922 -29.15 -6.09 -28.07
N ALA A 923 -29.71 -6.61 -29.17
CA ALA A 923 -30.07 -5.81 -30.33
C ALA A 923 -31.18 -4.79 -30.05
N ASP A 924 -32.19 -5.16 -29.26
CA ASP A 924 -33.28 -4.25 -28.87
C ASP A 924 -32.86 -3.26 -27.78
N PHE A 925 -31.99 -3.66 -26.85
CA PHE A 925 -31.40 -2.78 -25.84
C PHE A 925 -30.55 -1.69 -26.50
N HIS A 926 -29.73 -2.02 -27.51
CA HIS A 926 -28.99 -1.03 -28.29
C HIS A 926 -29.89 -0.05 -29.08
N ARG A 927 -31.01 -0.54 -29.65
CA ARG A 927 -32.00 0.34 -30.31
C ARG A 927 -32.70 1.28 -29.33
N GLN A 928 -33.00 0.82 -28.11
CA GLN A 928 -33.72 1.61 -27.11
C GLN A 928 -32.81 2.59 -26.36
N ALA A 929 -31.55 2.21 -26.10
CA ALA A 929 -30.56 3.05 -25.41
C ALA A 929 -30.23 4.34 -26.19
N GLN A 930 -30.31 4.32 -27.52
CA GLN A 930 -30.14 5.52 -28.35
C GLN A 930 -31.29 6.55 -28.23
N LYS A 931 -32.44 6.20 -27.61
CA LYS A 931 -33.61 7.09 -27.53
C LYS A 931 -33.86 7.77 -26.18
N ASN A 932 -33.34 7.26 -25.06
CA ASN A 932 -33.66 7.79 -23.72
C ASN A 932 -32.46 7.79 -22.77
N ALA A 933 -31.59 8.81 -22.87
CA ALA A 933 -30.44 9.02 -21.97
C ALA A 933 -30.80 9.49 -20.54
N ARG A 934 -31.91 9.01 -19.96
CA ARG A 934 -32.39 9.38 -18.61
C ARG A 934 -33.07 8.25 -17.80
N GLN A 935 -33.01 6.99 -18.24
CA GLN A 935 -33.38 5.86 -17.38
C GLN A 935 -32.13 5.09 -16.95
N LEU A 936 -31.79 5.17 -15.66
CA LEU A 936 -30.82 4.29 -15.01
C LEU A 936 -31.17 2.82 -15.30
N ALA A 937 -30.13 1.98 -15.35
CA ALA A 937 -30.29 0.53 -15.40
C ALA A 937 -31.26 0.06 -14.30
N ARG A 938 -32.26 -0.72 -14.70
CA ARG A 938 -33.19 -1.42 -13.81
C ARG A 938 -33.05 -2.90 -14.11
N LEU A 939 -32.99 -3.72 -13.06
CA LEU A 939 -33.09 -5.18 -13.19
C LEU A 939 -34.36 -5.55 -13.97
N PRO A 940 -34.32 -6.62 -14.79
CA PRO A 940 -35.51 -7.16 -15.45
C PRO A 940 -36.64 -7.41 -14.43
N PRO A 941 -37.92 -7.16 -14.76
CA PRO A 941 -39.02 -7.26 -13.79
C PRO A 941 -39.08 -8.61 -13.06
N HIS A 942 -38.81 -9.72 -13.76
CA HIS A 942 -38.78 -11.06 -13.16
C HIS A 942 -37.64 -11.23 -12.14
N VAL A 943 -36.43 -10.72 -12.41
CA VAL A 943 -35.32 -10.72 -11.44
C VAL A 943 -35.67 -9.83 -10.24
N SER A 944 -36.22 -8.64 -10.51
CA SER A 944 -36.65 -7.69 -9.49
C SER A 944 -37.68 -8.27 -8.52
N GLU A 945 -38.57 -9.14 -9.02
CA GLU A 945 -39.57 -9.88 -8.25
C GLU A 945 -38.96 -11.06 -7.48
N ILE A 946 -38.08 -11.86 -8.09
CA ILE A 946 -37.37 -12.96 -7.42
C ILE A 946 -36.55 -12.44 -6.22
N LEU A 947 -35.88 -11.29 -6.38
CA LEU A 947 -35.10 -10.64 -5.31
C LEU A 947 -35.94 -9.89 -4.27
N ARG A 948 -37.28 -9.97 -4.30
CA ARG A 948 -38.14 -9.41 -3.24
C ARG A 948 -38.12 -10.33 -2.02
N ASP A 949 -37.99 -9.74 -0.84
CA ASP A 949 -38.00 -10.43 0.46
C ASP A 949 -36.85 -11.44 0.66
N VAL A 950 -35.75 -11.29 -0.10
CA VAL A 950 -34.53 -12.10 0.08
C VAL A 950 -33.70 -11.54 1.23
N THR A 951 -33.31 -12.41 2.18
CA THR A 951 -32.53 -12.05 3.38
C THR A 951 -31.10 -12.62 3.36
N ALA A 952 -30.86 -13.72 2.67
CA ALA A 952 -29.54 -14.33 2.52
C ALA A 952 -29.36 -14.96 1.12
N VAL A 953 -28.12 -15.06 0.66
CA VAL A 953 -27.79 -15.56 -0.70
C VAL A 953 -26.74 -16.66 -0.63
N VAL A 954 -27.07 -17.87 -1.10
CA VAL A 954 -26.19 -19.04 -1.09
C VAL A 954 -25.30 -19.04 -2.32
N VAL A 955 -23.98 -18.89 -2.11
CA VAL A 955 -22.95 -18.85 -3.15
C VAL A 955 -22.00 -20.06 -3.03
N ALA A 956 -21.93 -20.85 -4.09
CA ALA A 956 -21.17 -22.11 -4.12
C ALA A 956 -19.81 -22.02 -4.83
N SER A 957 -19.38 -20.84 -5.27
CA SER A 957 -18.04 -20.62 -5.86
C SER A 957 -17.64 -19.14 -5.82
N PRO A 958 -16.33 -18.81 -5.91
CA PRO A 958 -15.88 -17.44 -6.09
C PRO A 958 -16.52 -16.72 -7.29
N SER A 959 -16.78 -17.44 -8.39
CA SER A 959 -17.46 -16.89 -9.56
C SER A 959 -18.92 -16.48 -9.28
N ALA A 960 -19.62 -17.21 -8.40
CA ALA A 960 -20.98 -16.83 -7.99
C ALA A 960 -20.99 -15.54 -7.15
N VAL A 961 -19.96 -15.30 -6.34
CA VAL A 961 -19.79 -14.02 -5.60
C VAL A 961 -19.61 -12.85 -6.58
N VAL A 962 -18.76 -13.00 -7.59
CA VAL A 962 -18.55 -11.97 -8.62
C VAL A 962 -19.84 -11.68 -9.41
N ALA A 963 -20.58 -12.73 -9.78
CA ALA A 963 -21.84 -12.59 -10.49
C ALA A 963 -22.94 -11.94 -9.63
N TRP A 964 -22.96 -12.20 -8.31
CA TRP A 964 -23.85 -11.52 -7.37
C TRP A 964 -23.54 -10.02 -7.24
N GLU A 965 -22.26 -9.66 -7.10
CA GLU A 965 -21.82 -8.27 -7.04
C GLU A 965 -22.25 -7.50 -8.30
N ALA A 966 -22.00 -8.06 -9.49
CA ALA A 966 -22.42 -7.47 -10.75
C ALA A 966 -23.94 -7.27 -10.84
N LEU A 967 -24.74 -8.22 -10.31
CA LEU A 967 -26.19 -8.12 -10.28
C LEU A 967 -26.68 -7.03 -9.32
N ALA A 968 -26.07 -6.91 -8.14
CA ALA A 968 -26.41 -5.89 -7.16
C ALA A 968 -26.14 -4.47 -7.69
N ARG A 969 -25.00 -4.27 -8.36
CA ARG A 969 -24.64 -2.98 -9.00
C ARG A 969 -25.58 -2.63 -10.16
N ALA A 970 -26.12 -3.62 -10.87
CA ALA A 970 -27.12 -3.41 -11.93
C ALA A 970 -28.52 -3.02 -11.40
N ALA A 971 -28.74 -2.96 -10.08
CA ALA A 971 -30.03 -2.62 -9.48
C ALA A 971 -30.29 -1.11 -9.29
N GLY A 972 -29.27 -0.27 -9.49
CA GLY A 972 -29.32 1.18 -9.28
C GLY A 972 -29.15 1.58 -7.81
N GLU A 973 -28.61 2.78 -7.57
CA GLU A 973 -28.06 3.24 -6.26
C GLU A 973 -28.90 2.88 -5.03
N ALA A 974 -30.22 3.09 -5.10
CA ALA A 974 -31.13 2.86 -3.98
C ALA A 974 -31.23 1.37 -3.57
N ARG A 975 -31.12 0.44 -4.53
CA ARG A 975 -31.25 -1.01 -4.30
C ARG A 975 -29.90 -1.74 -4.31
N GLU A 976 -28.87 -1.16 -4.92
CA GLU A 976 -27.49 -1.65 -4.82
C GLU A 976 -27.06 -1.78 -3.35
N LYS A 977 -27.28 -0.73 -2.54
CA LYS A 977 -26.93 -0.74 -1.12
C LYS A 977 -27.69 -1.78 -0.30
N GLU A 978 -28.93 -2.08 -0.67
CA GLU A 978 -29.76 -3.13 -0.05
C GLU A 978 -29.22 -4.52 -0.38
N LEU A 979 -28.97 -4.80 -1.67
CA LEU A 979 -28.49 -6.10 -2.15
C LEU A 979 -27.04 -6.40 -1.76
N LEU A 980 -26.17 -5.38 -1.66
CA LEU A 980 -24.81 -5.53 -1.16
C LEU A 980 -24.74 -5.74 0.37
N ALA A 981 -25.79 -5.37 1.11
CA ALA A 981 -25.89 -5.62 2.55
C ALA A 981 -26.40 -7.03 2.89
N LEU A 982 -26.91 -7.79 1.91
CA LEU A 982 -27.38 -9.16 2.13
C LEU A 982 -26.21 -10.11 2.44
N ARG A 983 -26.44 -11.01 3.41
CA ARG A 983 -25.43 -11.94 3.91
C ARG A 983 -25.24 -13.12 2.95
N LEU A 984 -23.99 -13.39 2.59
CA LEU A 984 -23.63 -14.49 1.68
C LEU A 984 -23.36 -15.79 2.45
N VAL A 985 -24.05 -16.87 2.09
CA VAL A 985 -23.79 -18.21 2.64
C VAL A 985 -22.85 -18.96 1.70
N CYS A 986 -21.61 -19.15 2.13
CA CYS A 986 -20.52 -19.66 1.31
C CYS A 986 -20.30 -21.17 1.57
N ILE A 987 -20.25 -21.97 0.50
CA ILE A 987 -20.05 -23.43 0.61
C ILE A 987 -18.71 -23.84 1.26
N GLY A 988 -17.72 -22.96 1.32
CA GLY A 988 -16.43 -23.30 1.93
C GLY A 988 -15.44 -22.13 1.95
N PRO A 989 -14.26 -22.31 2.58
CA PRO A 989 -13.34 -21.22 2.92
C PRO A 989 -12.92 -20.35 1.73
N THR A 990 -12.61 -20.96 0.58
CA THR A 990 -12.20 -20.24 -0.64
C THR A 990 -13.28 -19.28 -1.14
N THR A 991 -14.55 -19.70 -1.09
CA THR A 991 -15.70 -18.85 -1.47
C THR A 991 -15.94 -17.77 -0.41
N GLY A 992 -15.78 -18.10 0.88
CA GLY A 992 -15.86 -17.13 1.98
C GLY A 992 -14.79 -16.04 1.90
N THR A 993 -13.56 -16.39 1.53
CA THR A 993 -12.50 -15.40 1.27
C THR A 993 -12.85 -14.53 0.06
N ALA A 994 -13.31 -15.11 -1.05
CA ALA A 994 -13.73 -14.33 -2.22
C ALA A 994 -14.88 -13.34 -1.94
N ALA A 995 -15.76 -13.66 -0.97
CA ALA A 995 -16.80 -12.78 -0.44
C ALA A 995 -16.23 -11.68 0.48
N ARG A 996 -15.38 -12.02 1.45
CA ARG A 996 -14.76 -11.06 2.38
C ARG A 996 -13.87 -10.04 1.67
N THR A 997 -13.08 -10.46 0.68
CA THR A 997 -12.26 -9.55 -0.15
C THR A 997 -13.11 -8.53 -0.92
N ARG A 998 -14.41 -8.81 -1.12
CA ARG A 998 -15.39 -7.90 -1.75
C ARG A 998 -16.26 -7.14 -0.76
N GLY A 999 -15.95 -7.22 0.55
CA GLY A 999 -16.68 -6.51 1.60
C GLY A 999 -18.04 -7.11 1.99
N PHE A 1000 -18.40 -8.29 1.49
CA PHE A 1000 -19.65 -8.95 1.88
C PHE A 1000 -19.54 -9.57 3.27
N ALA A 1001 -20.57 -9.37 4.10
CA ALA A 1001 -20.79 -10.21 5.27
C ALA A 1001 -21.11 -11.64 4.81
N CYS A 1002 -20.40 -12.64 5.31
CA CYS A 1002 -20.61 -14.03 4.91
C CYS A 1002 -20.49 -15.03 6.07
N ILE A 1003 -21.26 -16.12 5.99
CA ILE A 1003 -21.12 -17.32 6.81
C ILE A 1003 -20.53 -18.42 5.93
N VAL A 1004 -19.60 -19.20 6.47
CA VAL A 1004 -18.97 -20.30 5.75
C VAL A 1004 -19.49 -21.61 6.32
N ALA A 1005 -20.01 -22.49 5.46
CA ALA A 1005 -20.46 -23.82 5.86
C ALA A 1005 -19.32 -24.62 6.51
N GLY A 1006 -19.58 -25.19 7.70
CA GLY A 1006 -18.59 -25.96 8.46
C GLY A 1006 -18.11 -27.22 7.75
N ALA A 1007 -18.90 -27.73 6.80
CA ALA A 1007 -18.48 -28.73 5.81
C ALA A 1007 -18.98 -28.31 4.42
N PRO A 1008 -18.21 -28.57 3.34
CA PRO A 1008 -18.58 -28.20 1.96
C PRO A 1008 -19.60 -29.19 1.36
N THR A 1009 -20.69 -29.41 2.08
CA THR A 1009 -21.77 -30.35 1.76
C THR A 1009 -23.14 -29.64 1.73
N PRO A 1010 -24.17 -30.21 1.09
CA PRO A 1010 -25.53 -29.67 1.15
C PRO A 1010 -26.07 -29.55 2.58
N ALA A 1011 -25.72 -30.49 3.47
CA ALA A 1011 -26.05 -30.42 4.90
C ALA A 1011 -25.39 -29.21 5.59
N GLY A 1012 -24.07 -29.03 5.43
CA GLY A 1012 -23.36 -27.89 6.03
C GLY A 1012 -23.81 -26.54 5.46
N LEU A 1013 -24.24 -26.51 4.19
CA LEU A 1013 -24.91 -25.33 3.62
C LEU A 1013 -26.28 -25.08 4.24
N ALA A 1014 -27.09 -26.11 4.49
CA ALA A 1014 -28.39 -25.97 5.15
C ALA A 1014 -28.24 -25.44 6.60
N ASP A 1015 -27.24 -25.91 7.34
CA ASP A 1015 -26.90 -25.41 8.67
C ASP A 1015 -26.49 -23.93 8.65
N ALA A 1016 -25.58 -23.57 7.73
CA ALA A 1016 -25.14 -22.18 7.55
C ALA A 1016 -26.25 -21.24 7.02
N VAL A 1017 -27.23 -21.76 6.28
CA VAL A 1017 -28.45 -21.02 5.91
C VAL A 1017 -29.34 -20.79 7.14
N GLU A 1018 -29.52 -21.81 7.99
CA GLU A 1018 -30.32 -21.66 9.21
C GLU A 1018 -29.69 -20.66 10.20
N GLU A 1019 -28.36 -20.64 10.28
CA GLU A 1019 -27.60 -19.62 11.02
C GLU A 1019 -27.77 -18.22 10.38
N ALA A 1020 -27.64 -18.10 9.05
CA ALA A 1020 -27.85 -16.85 8.32
C ALA A 1020 -29.27 -16.27 8.47
N MET A 1021 -30.27 -17.13 8.71
CA MET A 1021 -31.66 -16.75 8.93
C MET A 1021 -31.97 -16.41 10.39
N ARG A 1022 -31.04 -16.69 11.33
CA ARG A 1022 -31.12 -16.28 12.74
C ARG A 1022 -30.45 -14.92 13.02
N LEU A 1023 -29.59 -14.45 12.13
CA LEU A 1023 -28.68 -13.29 12.28
C LEU A 1023 -29.04 -12.09 11.40
#